data_AF-A0A0P0VMP0-F1
#
_entry.id   AF-A0A0P0VMP0-F1
#
_cell.length_a   1.000
_cell.length_b   1.000
_cell.length_c   1.000
_cell.angle_alpha   90.00
_cell.angle_beta   90.00
_cell.angle_gamma   90.00
#
_symmetry.space_group_name_H-M   'P 1'
#
loop_
_entity.id
_entity.type
_entity.pdbx_description
1 polymer ?
#
loop_
_entity_poly.entity_id
_entity_poly.type
_entity_poly.pdbx_seq_one_letter_code
_entity_poly.pdbx_strand_id
1 'polypeptide(L)'
;MAHLGAVLCIRVALVVVLLPSLLATVAVAHNDTGEHKNYLIIVRKPYEYDHNVYKTVSSWHASLLASVCDTAKEELATDPGAETRLIYSYRNVVNGFCARVTREEVYEMAKKDWFVKAIPEKTYKLMTTYTPKMVGLTGAPAAYHGGLWNRSNMGEGMIIGVLDDGIAAGHPSFDAAGMGPPPARWKGRCDFNSSVCNNKLIGARSFFESAKWKWRGVDDPVLPVYELAHGTHTSSTAGGNFVPGANVMGNGFGTAAGMAPRAHLALYQVCSEDRGCDRDDILAAMDDAVDEGVDVLSISLGDDEAGDFAGDPVALGAYTAIMRGVFVSSSAGNNGPNPLTVSNEAPWLLTVAASTTGRKFVATVKLGTGVEFDGEALYQPPNFPSTQWPLIADTRGDGTCSDEHLMKEHVAGKLVVCNQGGNLTGLRKGSYLHDAGAAGMVLIGPEFMGSMVQPKSHILPVAQIVYLSGEELKAYMKSTKSPTAALIYKGTVFGDRKTPEVAPFSSRGPSRQNQGILKPDITGPGVNIIAGVPVTSGLATPPNPLAAKFDIMSGTSMAAPHLSGIAALIKKAHPKWSPAAIKSAMMTTADTLDRRRRPITDQKGNNANMFGLGAGFINPTKAMNPGLVYDLTAQDYVPFLCGLGYSDHEVSSIIHPAPSVSCKQLPAVEQKDLNYPSITVFLDREPYVVSVSRAVTNVGPRGKAVYAAKVDMPATVLVTVTPDTLRFKKVNQVRKFTVTFRGANGGPMKGGVAEGQLRWVSPDHVVRSPIVVSAQKFLNGNTSSSDHAGH
;
A
#
# COMPACT_ATOMS: atom_id res chain seq x y z
N MET A 1 83.12 8.55 26.94
CA MET A 1 84.60 8.52 26.84
C MET A 1 85.02 9.40 25.68
N ALA A 2 85.87 10.39 25.98
CA ALA A 2 86.95 10.92 25.14
C ALA A 2 86.68 11.63 23.79
N HIS A 3 86.96 12.94 23.85
CA HIS A 3 87.73 13.81 22.92
C HIS A 3 87.04 14.42 21.68
N LEU A 4 86.87 15.75 21.60
CA LEU A 4 87.82 16.91 21.51
C LEU A 4 88.44 17.09 20.12
N GLY A 5 88.42 18.34 19.63
CA GLY A 5 89.51 18.86 18.80
C GLY A 5 89.10 19.85 17.72
N ALA A 6 89.18 21.15 18.03
CA ALA A 6 88.91 22.27 17.14
C ALA A 6 90.13 22.67 16.26
N VAL A 7 89.93 23.63 15.32
CA VAL A 7 90.62 24.96 15.25
C VAL A 7 91.05 25.47 13.83
N LEU A 8 90.67 26.75 13.56
CA LEU A 8 91.27 27.85 12.74
C LEU A 8 91.49 27.66 11.21
N CYS A 9 91.58 28.68 10.33
CA CYS A 9 91.20 30.11 10.19
C CYS A 9 91.80 30.61 8.85
N ILE A 10 91.21 31.66 8.22
CA ILE A 10 91.86 32.91 7.71
C ILE A 10 91.03 33.57 6.56
N ARG A 11 90.86 34.90 6.69
CA ARG A 11 90.15 35.90 5.85
C ARG A 11 91.10 36.49 4.76
N VAL A 12 90.75 37.26 3.72
CA VAL A 12 90.07 38.60 3.55
C VAL A 12 89.91 38.78 2.00
N ALA A 13 88.85 39.34 1.37
CA ALA A 13 88.57 40.78 1.24
C ALA A 13 87.31 41.14 0.39
N LEU A 14 86.78 42.32 0.71
CA LEU A 14 85.98 43.30 -0.06
C LEU A 14 84.44 43.31 -0.01
N VAL A 15 83.95 44.53 0.29
CA VAL A 15 82.61 44.96 0.72
C VAL A 15 81.95 45.74 -0.42
N VAL A 16 80.72 45.39 -0.79
CA VAL A 16 79.70 46.30 -1.33
C VAL A 16 78.32 45.85 -0.80
N VAL A 17 77.51 46.86 -0.45
CA VAL A 17 76.27 46.85 0.32
C VAL A 17 75.06 46.31 -0.47
N LEU A 18 74.21 45.48 0.17
CA LEU A 18 72.72 45.58 0.26
C LEU A 18 72.08 44.23 0.73
N LEU A 19 71.59 44.23 1.99
CA LEU A 19 70.54 43.40 2.64
C LEU A 19 70.23 41.95 2.15
N PRO A 20 70.34 40.92 3.03
CA PRO A 20 69.54 39.71 2.93
C PRO A 20 68.48 39.63 4.05
N SER A 21 67.25 39.36 3.65
CA SER A 21 66.13 39.00 4.50
C SER A 21 66.31 37.61 5.11
N LEU A 22 66.12 37.51 6.42
CA LEU A 22 65.78 36.26 7.11
C LEU A 22 64.44 35.73 6.56
N LEU A 23 64.41 34.48 6.10
CA LEU A 23 63.23 33.63 6.21
C LEU A 23 63.70 32.22 6.57
N ALA A 24 63.56 31.89 7.85
CA ALA A 24 63.55 30.52 8.32
C ALA A 24 62.33 29.82 7.69
N THR A 25 62.55 28.70 6.99
CA THR A 25 61.46 27.81 6.60
C THR A 25 60.94 27.12 7.85
N VAL A 26 59.78 27.58 8.33
CA VAL A 26 58.98 26.86 9.33
C VAL A 26 58.50 25.57 8.66
N ALA A 27 58.96 24.42 9.15
CA ALA A 27 58.27 23.17 8.90
C ALA A 27 56.90 23.25 9.56
N VAL A 28 55.85 23.47 8.75
CA VAL A 28 54.47 23.44 9.24
C VAL A 28 54.11 21.97 9.44
N ALA A 29 54.17 21.49 10.68
CA ALA A 29 53.55 20.24 11.06
C ALA A 29 52.04 20.36 10.81
N HIS A 30 51.47 19.50 9.96
CA HIS A 30 50.01 19.45 9.76
C HIS A 30 49.39 18.88 11.04
N ASN A 31 48.73 19.73 11.81
CA ASN A 31 48.21 19.38 13.13
C ASN A 31 46.91 18.57 12.97
N ASP A 32 46.89 17.31 13.41
CA ASP A 32 45.77 16.37 13.27
C ASP A 32 44.67 16.61 14.32
N THR A 33 44.13 17.84 14.37
CA THR A 33 43.16 18.28 15.38
C THR A 33 41.74 18.46 14.85
N GLY A 34 41.48 18.07 13.60
CA GLY A 34 40.18 18.21 12.93
C GLY A 34 39.17 17.10 13.25
N GLU A 35 37.87 17.39 13.07
CA GLU A 35 36.80 16.40 13.20
C GLU A 35 36.90 15.37 12.05
N HIS A 36 37.22 14.14 12.40
CA HIS A 36 37.32 13.04 11.45
C HIS A 36 35.95 12.48 11.08
N LYS A 37 35.66 12.37 9.78
CA LYS A 37 34.44 11.74 9.26
C LYS A 37 34.80 10.63 8.28
N ASN A 38 33.91 9.67 8.14
CA ASN A 38 34.07 8.62 7.15
C ASN A 38 33.67 9.19 5.77
N TYR A 39 34.53 8.97 4.77
CA TYR A 39 34.30 9.35 3.39
C TYR A 39 34.52 8.15 2.47
N LEU A 40 33.68 8.03 1.44
CA LEU A 40 33.97 7.25 0.24
C LEU A 40 34.80 8.11 -0.72
N ILE A 41 36.02 7.69 -1.00
CA ILE A 41 36.98 8.36 -1.88
C ILE A 41 37.01 7.62 -3.22
N ILE A 42 36.71 8.33 -4.30
CA ILE A 42 36.68 7.80 -5.67
C ILE A 42 37.96 8.15 -6.41
N VAL A 43 38.59 7.16 -7.04
CA VAL A 43 39.87 7.25 -7.74
C VAL A 43 39.65 7.25 -9.26
N ARG A 44 40.40 8.10 -9.97
CA ARG A 44 40.27 8.35 -11.42
C ARG A 44 40.96 7.25 -12.23
N LYS A 45 40.40 6.85 -13.37
CA LYS A 45 41.15 6.06 -14.37
C LYS A 45 42.17 6.96 -15.09
N PRO A 46 43.43 6.51 -15.34
CA PRO A 46 43.89 5.13 -15.35
C PRO A 46 44.50 4.60 -14.03
N TYR A 47 44.36 5.31 -12.90
CA TYR A 47 44.86 4.83 -11.61
C TYR A 47 44.01 3.64 -11.14
N GLU A 48 44.55 2.45 -11.34
CA GLU A 48 43.95 1.17 -10.96
C GLU A 48 44.97 0.31 -10.22
N TYR A 49 44.48 -0.70 -9.50
CA TYR A 49 45.31 -1.61 -8.73
C TYR A 49 46.23 -2.43 -9.66
N ASP A 50 47.53 -2.18 -9.59
CA ASP A 50 48.56 -2.98 -10.27
C ASP A 50 49.11 -4.06 -9.33
N HIS A 51 48.80 -5.31 -9.66
CA HIS A 51 49.24 -6.51 -8.95
C HIS A 51 50.75 -6.71 -8.95
N ASN A 52 51.48 -6.09 -9.88
CA ASN A 52 52.94 -6.17 -9.95
C ASN A 52 53.63 -5.18 -8.99
N VAL A 53 52.93 -4.12 -8.57
CA VAL A 53 53.46 -3.04 -7.73
C VAL A 53 53.02 -3.17 -6.28
N TYR A 54 51.76 -3.59 -6.05
CA TYR A 54 51.17 -3.65 -4.72
C TYR A 54 50.67 -5.05 -4.36
N LYS A 55 51.00 -5.50 -3.14
CA LYS A 55 50.62 -6.84 -2.64
C LYS A 55 49.11 -7.05 -2.52
N THR A 56 48.36 -5.99 -2.16
CA THR A 56 46.90 -6.00 -2.03
C THR A 56 46.29 -4.67 -2.48
N VAL A 57 45.00 -4.68 -2.87
CA VAL A 57 44.23 -3.46 -3.16
C VAL A 57 44.26 -2.49 -1.98
N SER A 58 44.20 -3.02 -0.74
CA SER A 58 44.30 -2.22 0.47
C SER A 58 45.65 -1.53 0.62
N SER A 59 46.76 -2.20 0.30
CA SER A 59 48.10 -1.59 0.35
C SER A 59 48.27 -0.47 -0.69
N TRP A 60 47.62 -0.61 -1.86
CA TRP A 60 47.58 0.43 -2.87
C TRP A 60 46.77 1.64 -2.40
N HIS A 61 45.53 1.44 -1.92
CA HIS A 61 44.71 2.53 -1.38
C HIS A 61 45.31 3.21 -0.14
N ALA A 62 45.98 2.45 0.73
CA ALA A 62 46.73 3.01 1.85
C ALA A 62 47.83 3.95 1.37
N SER A 63 48.53 3.61 0.27
CA SER A 63 49.54 4.50 -0.32
C SER A 63 48.95 5.80 -0.90
N LEU A 64 47.73 5.74 -1.46
CA LEU A 64 47.03 6.94 -1.93
C LEU A 64 46.62 7.82 -0.75
N LEU A 65 46.07 7.23 0.31
CA LEU A 65 45.73 7.94 1.55
C LEU A 65 46.98 8.58 2.20
N ALA A 66 48.10 7.85 2.24
CA ALA A 66 49.38 8.33 2.75
C ALA A 66 50.01 9.46 1.91
N SER A 67 49.62 9.60 0.65
CA SER A 67 50.08 10.73 -0.18
C SER A 67 49.52 12.09 0.26
N VAL A 68 48.56 12.09 1.19
CA VAL A 68 47.82 13.27 1.67
C VAL A 68 47.87 13.40 3.19
N CYS A 69 47.84 12.29 3.93
CA CYS A 69 47.92 12.30 5.39
C CYS A 69 49.40 12.17 5.83
N ASP A 70 49.97 13.22 6.45
CA ASP A 70 51.35 13.19 6.97
C ASP A 70 51.56 12.05 7.98
N THR A 71 50.53 11.71 8.78
CA THR A 71 50.52 10.57 9.71
C THR A 71 50.68 9.21 9.02
N ALA A 72 50.13 9.05 7.82
CA ALA A 72 50.21 7.77 7.11
C ALA A 72 51.56 7.53 6.42
N LYS A 73 52.44 8.53 6.33
CA LYS A 73 53.83 8.36 5.88
C LYS A 73 54.78 7.94 7.00
N GLU A 74 54.61 8.48 8.22
CA GLU A 74 55.40 8.05 9.39
C GLU A 74 54.95 6.69 9.93
N GLU A 75 53.66 6.32 9.80
CA GLU A 75 53.15 5.02 10.25
C GLU A 75 53.33 3.89 9.23
N LEU A 76 53.48 4.16 7.93
CA LEU A 76 53.73 3.12 6.92
C LEU A 76 55.06 2.39 7.14
N ALA A 77 56.00 3.03 7.83
CA ALA A 77 57.34 2.50 8.07
C ALA A 77 57.43 1.65 9.34
N THR A 78 56.43 1.67 10.26
CA THR A 78 56.65 1.12 11.61
C THR A 78 55.50 0.40 12.35
N ASP A 79 54.23 0.30 11.89
CA ASP A 79 53.25 -0.60 12.55
C ASP A 79 51.92 -0.80 11.76
N PRO A 80 51.15 -1.92 11.92
CA PRO A 80 49.88 -2.25 11.23
C PRO A 80 48.69 -1.30 11.48
N GLY A 81 48.87 -0.20 12.22
CA GLY A 81 47.81 0.73 12.62
C GLY A 81 47.30 1.67 11.52
N ALA A 82 47.99 1.81 10.38
CA ALA A 82 47.51 2.60 9.23
C ALA A 82 46.19 2.04 8.63
N GLU A 83 45.82 0.80 8.96
CA GLU A 83 44.48 0.23 8.72
C GLU A 83 43.36 0.92 9.52
N THR A 84 43.66 1.67 10.58
CA THR A 84 42.62 2.28 11.44
C THR A 84 41.88 3.45 10.76
N ARG A 85 42.52 4.15 9.82
CA ARG A 85 41.89 5.21 9.02
C ARG A 85 41.36 4.70 7.68
N LEU A 86 41.98 3.68 7.08
CA LEU A 86 41.48 3.02 5.87
C LEU A 86 40.43 1.96 6.26
N ILE A 87 39.16 2.32 6.17
CA ILE A 87 38.05 1.49 6.64
C ILE A 87 37.80 0.32 5.67
N TYR A 88 37.70 0.60 4.37
CA TYR A 88 37.44 -0.42 3.35
C TYR A 88 38.16 -0.11 2.05
N SER A 89 38.58 -1.14 1.33
CA SER A 89 39.11 -1.05 -0.03
C SER A 89 38.20 -1.77 -1.00
N TYR A 90 37.67 -1.05 -1.99
CA TYR A 90 36.75 -1.60 -2.97
C TYR A 90 37.52 -2.05 -4.20
N ARG A 91 37.27 -3.28 -4.65
CA ARG A 91 37.94 -3.86 -5.83
C ARG A 91 37.04 -3.95 -7.06
N ASN A 92 35.77 -4.30 -6.85
CA ASN A 92 34.89 -4.74 -7.94
C ASN A 92 33.75 -3.76 -8.23
N VAL A 93 33.24 -3.06 -7.21
CA VAL A 93 31.99 -2.29 -7.31
C VAL A 93 32.23 -0.79 -7.52
N VAL A 94 33.38 -0.29 -7.10
CA VAL A 94 33.82 1.11 -7.19
C VAL A 94 35.35 1.12 -7.22
N ASN A 95 35.97 1.94 -8.09
CA ASN A 95 37.42 2.20 -8.05
C ASN A 95 37.71 3.24 -6.96
N GLY A 96 38.01 2.79 -5.75
CA GLY A 96 38.22 3.67 -4.60
C GLY A 96 38.14 2.97 -3.26
N PHE A 97 38.14 3.78 -2.19
CA PHE A 97 38.22 3.28 -0.82
C PHE A 97 37.40 4.12 0.15
N CYS A 98 37.12 3.56 1.33
CA CYS A 98 36.52 4.29 2.44
C CYS A 98 37.61 4.63 3.45
N ALA A 99 37.74 5.90 3.81
CA ALA A 99 38.67 6.33 4.84
C ALA A 99 38.03 7.31 5.82
N ARG A 100 38.54 7.31 7.05
CA ARG A 100 38.25 8.27 8.10
C ARG A 100 39.25 9.42 8.02
N VAL A 101 38.80 10.57 7.52
CA VAL A 101 39.63 11.74 7.24
C VAL A 101 38.94 13.04 7.65
N THR A 102 39.72 14.10 7.84
CA THR A 102 39.26 15.47 8.10
C THR A 102 38.83 16.15 6.80
N ARG A 103 38.12 17.28 6.90
CA ARG A 103 37.68 18.04 5.73
C ARG A 103 38.86 18.67 4.99
N GLU A 104 39.89 19.05 5.73
CA GLU A 104 41.14 19.63 5.25
C GLU A 104 41.92 18.59 4.43
N GLU A 105 42.02 17.35 4.91
CA GLU A 105 42.63 16.27 4.13
C GLU A 105 41.84 15.93 2.87
N VAL A 106 40.50 16.00 2.90
CA VAL A 106 39.69 15.87 1.67
C VAL A 106 39.98 17.00 0.67
N TYR A 107 40.24 18.22 1.15
CA TYR A 107 40.64 19.34 0.30
C TYR A 107 42.03 19.13 -0.31
N GLU A 108 42.99 18.59 0.46
CA GLU A 108 44.31 18.23 -0.05
C GLU A 108 44.25 17.04 -1.03
N MET A 109 43.37 16.06 -0.79
CA MET A 109 43.09 14.98 -1.74
C MET A 109 42.57 15.53 -3.06
N ALA A 110 41.70 16.55 -3.02
CA ALA A 110 41.14 17.17 -4.22
C ALA A 110 42.18 17.80 -5.16
N LYS A 111 43.40 18.05 -4.68
CA LYS A 111 44.53 18.54 -5.48
C LYS A 111 45.34 17.42 -6.14
N LYS A 112 45.07 16.15 -5.81
CA LYS A 112 45.75 15.00 -6.40
C LYS A 112 45.11 14.63 -7.74
N ASP A 113 45.95 14.24 -8.69
CA ASP A 113 45.59 13.77 -10.03
C ASP A 113 44.71 12.51 -10.02
N TRP A 114 44.97 11.61 -9.06
CA TRP A 114 44.20 10.38 -8.87
C TRP A 114 42.82 10.61 -8.25
N PHE A 115 42.54 11.77 -7.66
CA PHE A 115 41.27 12.02 -6.96
C PHE A 115 40.15 12.45 -7.93
N VAL A 116 38.96 11.91 -7.70
CA VAL A 116 37.72 12.31 -8.40
C VAL A 116 36.81 13.09 -7.45
N LYS A 117 36.45 12.46 -6.32
CA LYS A 117 35.57 13.06 -5.30
C LYS A 117 35.65 12.27 -3.99
N ALA A 118 35.34 12.95 -2.90
CA ALA A 118 35.05 12.35 -1.61
C ALA A 118 33.58 12.57 -1.26
N ILE A 119 32.89 11.52 -0.85
CA ILE A 119 31.46 11.54 -0.50
C ILE A 119 31.35 11.23 1.00
N PRO A 120 30.74 12.10 1.82
CA PRO A 120 30.59 11.83 3.24
C PRO A 120 29.63 10.65 3.49
N GLU A 121 29.92 9.86 4.53
CA GLU A 121 29.11 8.74 5.00
C GLU A 121 27.65 9.16 5.28
N LYS A 122 26.69 8.30 4.94
CA LYS A 122 25.27 8.53 5.17
C LYS A 122 24.58 7.27 5.67
N THR A 123 23.87 7.36 6.79
CA THR A 123 23.02 6.28 7.27
C THR A 123 21.74 6.19 6.42
N TYR A 124 21.56 5.05 5.74
CA TYR A 124 20.34 4.75 5.00
C TYR A 124 19.31 4.07 5.90
N LYS A 125 18.02 4.37 5.69
CA LYS A 125 16.91 3.76 6.44
C LYS A 125 16.34 2.59 5.66
N LEU A 126 15.90 1.53 6.36
CA LEU A 126 15.03 0.50 5.79
C LEU A 126 13.75 1.18 5.32
N MET A 127 13.57 1.32 4.01
CA MET A 127 12.35 1.86 3.43
C MET A 127 11.53 0.71 2.93
N THR A 128 10.38 0.42 3.55
CA THR A 128 9.36 -0.38 2.86
C THR A 128 8.89 0.41 1.62
N THR A 129 8.50 -0.20 0.50
CA THR A 129 8.25 0.57 -0.76
C THR A 129 7.28 1.74 -0.59
N TYR A 130 6.35 1.69 0.38
CA TYR A 130 5.81 2.86 1.09
C TYR A 130 4.74 2.53 2.15
N THR A 131 3.85 1.58 1.87
CA THR A 131 2.54 1.47 2.55
C THR A 131 2.60 1.04 4.02
N PRO A 132 3.48 0.11 4.47
CA PRO A 132 3.63 -0.18 5.90
C PRO A 132 4.02 1.06 6.72
N LYS A 133 4.92 1.89 6.16
CA LYS A 133 5.30 3.16 6.77
C LYS A 133 4.16 4.18 6.77
N MET A 134 3.40 4.27 5.66
CA MET A 134 2.26 5.20 5.54
C MET A 134 1.19 4.94 6.61
N VAL A 135 0.89 3.67 6.89
CA VAL A 135 -0.11 3.27 7.89
C VAL A 135 0.51 3.09 9.30
N GLY A 136 1.78 3.46 9.48
CA GLY A 136 2.42 3.55 10.79
C GLY A 136 2.94 2.24 11.39
N LEU A 137 3.09 1.16 10.61
CA LEU A 137 3.53 -0.15 11.13
C LEU A 137 4.99 -0.14 11.60
N THR A 138 5.84 0.62 10.91
CA THR A 138 7.29 0.71 11.18
C THR A 138 7.63 1.57 12.40
N GLY A 139 6.67 2.35 12.92
CA GLY A 139 6.91 3.33 13.99
C GLY A 139 7.60 4.63 13.55
N ALA A 140 7.71 5.59 14.48
CA ALA A 140 8.41 6.86 14.26
C ALA A 140 9.92 6.73 14.58
N PRO A 141 10.83 7.38 13.82
CA PRO A 141 12.28 7.24 14.01
C PRO A 141 12.81 7.60 15.41
N ALA A 142 12.05 8.38 16.19
CA ALA A 142 12.46 8.86 17.52
C ALA A 142 11.90 8.02 18.68
N ALA A 143 11.03 7.05 18.42
CA ALA A 143 10.47 6.20 19.46
C ALA A 143 11.31 4.93 19.59
N TYR A 144 12.19 4.89 20.59
CA TYR A 144 13.08 3.76 20.92
C TYR A 144 12.38 2.38 21.13
N HIS A 145 11.05 2.28 20.96
CA HIS A 145 10.26 1.03 21.01
C HIS A 145 9.04 0.96 20.05
N GLY A 146 8.81 1.91 19.13
CA GLY A 146 7.43 2.39 18.85
C GLY A 146 6.73 2.09 17.52
N GLY A 147 6.66 0.83 17.05
CA GLY A 147 5.86 0.44 15.86
C GLY A 147 4.95 -0.78 16.10
N LEU A 148 3.90 -0.96 15.28
CA LEU A 148 3.03 -2.16 15.39
C LEU A 148 3.83 -3.45 15.15
N TRP A 149 4.74 -3.45 14.19
CA TRP A 149 5.61 -4.59 13.89
C TRP A 149 6.39 -5.11 15.09
N ASN A 150 6.87 -4.23 15.97
CA ASN A 150 7.56 -4.64 17.18
C ASN A 150 6.60 -5.34 18.17
N ARG A 151 5.39 -4.77 18.35
CA ARG A 151 4.40 -5.27 19.32
C ARG A 151 3.75 -6.60 18.93
N SER A 152 3.61 -6.85 17.63
CA SER A 152 3.02 -8.09 17.10
C SER A 152 4.05 -9.06 16.54
N ASN A 153 5.35 -8.78 16.73
CA ASN A 153 6.45 -9.53 16.14
C ASN A 153 6.24 -9.80 14.63
N MET A 154 5.79 -8.75 13.91
CA MET A 154 5.51 -8.77 12.47
C MET A 154 4.53 -9.88 12.01
N GLY A 155 3.73 -10.44 12.90
CA GLY A 155 2.76 -11.49 12.61
C GLY A 155 3.31 -12.91 12.75
N GLU A 156 4.47 -13.11 13.40
CA GLU A 156 5.09 -14.41 13.55
C GLU A 156 4.13 -15.49 14.07
N GLY A 157 4.06 -16.62 13.36
CA GLY A 157 3.20 -17.75 13.68
C GLY A 157 1.71 -17.55 13.38
N MET A 158 1.31 -16.44 12.77
CA MET A 158 -0.02 -16.27 12.16
C MET A 158 -0.05 -16.84 10.76
N ILE A 159 -1.21 -17.31 10.31
CA ILE A 159 -1.43 -17.87 8.99
C ILE A 159 -2.48 -17.04 8.27
N ILE A 160 -2.11 -16.47 7.13
CA ILE A 160 -3.03 -15.74 6.25
C ILE A 160 -3.34 -16.65 5.06
N GLY A 161 -4.59 -17.09 4.95
CA GLY A 161 -5.12 -17.75 3.77
C GLY A 161 -5.48 -16.71 2.71
N VAL A 162 -5.06 -16.92 1.46
CA VAL A 162 -5.34 -16.02 0.33
C VAL A 162 -6.07 -16.80 -0.74
N LEU A 163 -7.31 -16.38 -1.05
CA LEU A 163 -8.12 -16.94 -2.13
C LEU A 163 -7.98 -16.05 -3.35
N ASP A 164 -7.35 -16.55 -4.42
CA ASP A 164 -6.98 -15.73 -5.57
C ASP A 164 -6.74 -16.57 -6.84
N ASP A 165 -6.07 -16.00 -7.84
CA ASP A 165 -5.82 -16.60 -9.16
C ASP A 165 -4.53 -17.43 -9.28
N GLY A 166 -3.69 -17.47 -8.25
CA GLY A 166 -2.43 -18.21 -8.28
C GLY A 166 -1.33 -17.54 -7.47
N ILE A 167 -0.13 -18.13 -7.48
CA ILE A 167 1.05 -17.52 -6.85
C ILE A 167 2.35 -17.91 -7.56
N ALA A 168 3.21 -16.92 -7.77
CA ALA A 168 4.59 -17.14 -8.17
C ALA A 168 5.42 -17.58 -6.95
N ALA A 169 5.35 -18.85 -6.54
CA ALA A 169 5.94 -19.34 -5.30
C ALA A 169 7.45 -19.05 -5.13
N GLY A 170 8.21 -19.06 -6.24
CA GLY A 170 9.64 -18.72 -6.26
C GLY A 170 9.95 -17.21 -6.17
N HIS A 171 8.94 -16.36 -6.00
CA HIS A 171 9.11 -14.91 -5.90
C HIS A 171 9.84 -14.54 -4.58
N PRO A 172 10.79 -13.57 -4.59
CA PRO A 172 11.55 -13.20 -3.39
C PRO A 172 10.71 -12.78 -2.17
N SER A 173 9.49 -12.28 -2.38
CA SER A 173 8.56 -11.96 -1.28
C SER A 173 8.04 -13.20 -0.54
N PHE A 174 8.25 -14.40 -1.07
CA PHE A 174 7.87 -15.67 -0.44
C PHE A 174 9.10 -16.47 -0.02
N ASP A 175 10.27 -15.83 0.06
CA ASP A 175 11.46 -16.43 0.64
C ASP A 175 11.27 -16.67 2.14
N ALA A 176 11.81 -17.80 2.61
CA ALA A 176 11.67 -18.28 3.98
C ALA A 176 12.73 -17.71 4.96
N ALA A 177 13.62 -16.81 4.52
CA ALA A 177 14.62 -16.22 5.40
C ALA A 177 13.97 -15.52 6.59
N GLY A 178 14.42 -15.89 7.80
CA GLY A 178 13.91 -15.35 9.06
C GLY A 178 12.53 -15.87 9.47
N MET A 179 11.95 -16.84 8.74
CA MET A 179 10.70 -17.50 9.12
C MET A 179 10.97 -18.71 10.01
N GLY A 180 10.26 -18.78 11.14
CA GLY A 180 10.17 -20.01 11.93
C GLY A 180 9.37 -21.11 11.20
N PRO A 181 9.36 -22.35 11.71
CA PRO A 181 8.52 -23.40 11.14
C PRO A 181 7.03 -23.04 11.25
N PRO A 182 6.15 -23.59 10.39
CA PRO A 182 4.71 -23.45 10.53
C PRO A 182 4.25 -23.84 11.94
N PRO A 183 3.26 -23.16 12.53
CA PRO A 183 2.81 -23.49 13.87
C PRO A 183 2.14 -24.87 13.90
N ALA A 184 2.25 -25.60 15.01
CA ALA A 184 1.77 -26.98 15.14
C ALA A 184 0.26 -27.19 14.87
N ARG A 185 -0.55 -26.11 14.90
CA ARG A 185 -1.98 -26.17 14.55
C ARG A 185 -2.25 -26.22 13.04
N TRP A 186 -1.26 -25.90 12.22
CA TRP A 186 -1.38 -25.94 10.77
C TRP A 186 -1.55 -27.38 10.31
N LYS A 187 -2.64 -27.67 9.60
CA LYS A 187 -2.93 -28.99 9.02
C LYS A 187 -2.96 -28.99 7.49
N GLY A 188 -2.75 -27.83 6.87
CA GLY A 188 -2.77 -27.72 5.42
C GLY A 188 -1.55 -28.37 4.78
N ARG A 189 -1.62 -28.45 3.47
CA ARG A 189 -0.66 -29.19 2.65
C ARG A 189 -0.21 -28.38 1.45
N CYS A 190 0.88 -28.85 0.86
CA CYS A 190 1.32 -28.40 -0.45
C CYS A 190 0.88 -29.45 -1.46
N ASP A 191 -0.10 -29.13 -2.30
CA ASP A 191 -0.57 -30.07 -3.34
C ASP A 191 0.46 -30.19 -4.50
N PHE A 192 1.58 -29.46 -4.43
CA PHE A 192 2.67 -29.44 -5.42
C PHE A 192 3.94 -30.04 -4.84
N ASN A 193 4.92 -30.29 -5.72
CA ASN A 193 6.23 -30.80 -5.31
C ASN A 193 6.72 -30.06 -4.04
N SER A 194 7.22 -30.81 -3.07
CA SER A 194 7.70 -30.33 -1.77
C SER A 194 8.64 -29.11 -1.81
N SER A 195 9.23 -28.79 -2.97
CA SER A 195 10.04 -27.60 -3.22
C SER A 195 9.26 -26.28 -3.40
N VAL A 196 7.94 -26.32 -3.62
CA VAL A 196 7.09 -25.12 -3.84
C VAL A 196 6.77 -24.42 -2.51
N CYS A 197 6.41 -25.20 -1.50
CA CYS A 197 6.14 -24.68 -0.17
C CYS A 197 7.42 -24.62 0.67
N ASN A 198 7.46 -23.66 1.58
CA ASN A 198 8.55 -23.42 2.51
C ASN A 198 7.98 -22.83 3.81
N ASN A 199 8.83 -22.33 4.72
CA ASN A 199 8.35 -21.73 5.97
C ASN A 199 7.61 -20.39 5.78
N LYS A 200 7.60 -19.82 4.57
CA LYS A 200 6.84 -18.61 4.22
C LYS A 200 5.50 -18.95 3.58
N LEU A 201 5.54 -19.65 2.45
CA LEU A 201 4.37 -20.22 1.78
C LEU A 201 4.19 -21.66 2.28
N ILE A 202 3.38 -21.84 3.32
CA ILE A 202 3.27 -23.12 4.05
C ILE A 202 2.20 -24.06 3.46
N GLY A 203 1.33 -23.52 2.61
CA GLY A 203 0.28 -24.24 1.89
C GLY A 203 0.06 -23.62 0.51
N ALA A 204 -0.19 -24.47 -0.46
CA ALA A 204 -0.55 -24.07 -1.82
C ALA A 204 -1.46 -25.15 -2.37
N ARG A 205 -2.67 -24.74 -2.79
CA ARG A 205 -3.74 -25.64 -3.25
C ARG A 205 -4.50 -25.02 -4.41
N SER A 206 -5.09 -25.85 -5.26
CA SER A 206 -5.89 -25.44 -6.43
C SER A 206 -7.29 -26.03 -6.38
N PHE A 207 -8.29 -25.22 -6.69
CA PHE A 207 -9.70 -25.59 -6.76
C PHE A 207 -10.24 -25.15 -8.12
N PHE A 208 -10.58 -26.13 -8.95
CA PHE A 208 -10.89 -25.92 -10.37
C PHE A 208 -11.81 -27.02 -10.91
N GLU A 209 -12.46 -27.79 -10.04
CA GLU A 209 -13.32 -28.90 -10.47
C GLU A 209 -14.60 -28.37 -11.12
N SER A 210 -15.14 -27.25 -10.64
CA SER A 210 -16.25 -26.57 -11.30
C SER A 210 -15.81 -25.96 -12.63
N ALA A 211 -14.64 -25.31 -12.64
CA ALA A 211 -14.04 -24.74 -13.85
C ALA A 211 -13.77 -25.79 -14.94
N LYS A 212 -13.29 -26.99 -14.58
CA LYS A 212 -13.09 -28.15 -15.48
C LYS A 212 -14.36 -28.56 -16.21
N TRP A 213 -15.46 -28.62 -15.47
CA TRP A 213 -16.74 -29.00 -16.04
C TRP A 213 -17.28 -27.94 -17.00
N LYS A 214 -17.16 -26.67 -16.63
CA LYS A 214 -17.72 -25.52 -17.36
C LYS A 214 -16.91 -25.16 -18.62
N TRP A 215 -15.59 -25.28 -18.58
CA TRP A 215 -14.70 -24.77 -19.63
C TRP A 215 -13.85 -25.86 -20.27
N ARG A 216 -13.81 -25.90 -21.61
CA ARG A 216 -12.91 -26.81 -22.35
C ARG A 216 -11.44 -26.43 -22.14
N GLY A 217 -10.56 -27.43 -22.08
CA GLY A 217 -9.09 -27.25 -22.02
C GLY A 217 -8.54 -26.88 -20.64
N VAL A 218 -9.27 -27.20 -19.56
CA VAL A 218 -8.72 -27.21 -18.19
C VAL A 218 -8.27 -28.64 -17.90
N ASP A 219 -7.00 -28.96 -18.20
CA ASP A 219 -6.45 -30.31 -18.06
C ASP A 219 -5.76 -30.51 -16.69
N ASP A 220 -5.76 -31.75 -16.18
CA ASP A 220 -5.07 -32.16 -14.96
C ASP A 220 -3.59 -32.51 -15.24
N PRO A 221 -2.60 -32.06 -14.43
CA PRO A 221 -2.71 -31.08 -13.36
C PRO A 221 -2.79 -29.65 -13.90
N VAL A 222 -3.77 -28.89 -13.40
CA VAL A 222 -3.61 -27.43 -13.37
C VAL A 222 -2.55 -27.17 -12.31
N LEU A 223 -1.30 -27.01 -12.73
CA LEU A 223 -0.26 -26.42 -11.89
C LEU A 223 -0.82 -25.10 -11.34
N PRO A 224 -1.04 -24.92 -10.03
CA PRO A 224 -1.46 -23.65 -9.46
C PRO A 224 -0.32 -22.69 -9.21
N VAL A 225 0.80 -22.99 -9.86
CA VAL A 225 1.76 -21.96 -10.23
C VAL A 225 1.40 -21.53 -11.66
N TYR A 226 0.12 -21.23 -11.89
CA TYR A 226 -0.15 -20.20 -12.88
C TYR A 226 0.41 -18.94 -12.26
N GLU A 227 1.55 -18.52 -12.78
CA GLU A 227 2.26 -17.31 -12.40
C GLU A 227 1.40 -16.10 -12.81
N LEU A 228 0.28 -15.91 -12.11
CA LEU A 228 -0.62 -14.80 -12.32
C LEU A 228 -0.30 -13.67 -11.36
N ALA A 229 -0.46 -12.47 -11.90
CA ALA A 229 -0.01 -11.26 -11.25
C ALA A 229 -0.88 -10.94 -10.03
N HIS A 230 -2.18 -11.20 -10.05
CA HIS A 230 -3.10 -10.73 -9.02
C HIS A 230 -2.85 -11.41 -7.67
N GLY A 231 -2.86 -12.74 -7.60
CA GLY A 231 -2.66 -13.50 -6.37
C GLY A 231 -1.25 -13.40 -5.80
N THR A 232 -0.24 -13.27 -6.65
CA THR A 232 1.14 -12.93 -6.24
C THR A 232 1.17 -11.53 -5.59
N HIS A 233 0.46 -10.56 -6.17
CA HIS A 233 0.41 -9.18 -5.71
C HIS A 233 -0.35 -9.04 -4.39
N THR A 234 -1.51 -9.68 -4.27
CA THR A 234 -2.32 -9.67 -3.04
C THR A 234 -1.63 -10.42 -1.91
N SER A 235 -1.06 -11.60 -2.16
CA SER A 235 -0.31 -12.39 -1.17
C SER A 235 0.92 -11.64 -0.64
N SER A 236 1.71 -11.04 -1.54
CA SER A 236 2.88 -10.25 -1.14
C SER A 236 2.50 -8.95 -0.45
N THR A 237 1.34 -8.36 -0.73
CA THR A 237 0.78 -7.21 -0.01
C THR A 237 0.34 -7.58 1.42
N ALA A 238 -0.33 -8.71 1.60
CA ALA A 238 -0.80 -9.15 2.91
C ALA A 238 0.36 -9.54 3.83
N GLY A 239 1.22 -10.42 3.33
CA GLY A 239 2.24 -11.07 4.14
C GLY A 239 3.62 -11.15 3.50
N GLY A 240 3.93 -10.52 2.37
CA GLY A 240 5.25 -10.67 1.73
C GLY A 240 6.44 -10.37 2.66
N ASN A 241 7.49 -11.18 2.56
CA ASN A 241 8.76 -10.96 3.27
C ASN A 241 9.49 -9.71 2.72
N PHE A 242 10.54 -9.29 3.40
CA PHE A 242 11.33 -8.12 3.03
C PHE A 242 12.14 -8.36 1.76
N VAL A 243 11.94 -7.55 0.72
CA VAL A 243 12.70 -7.63 -0.54
C VAL A 243 13.36 -6.28 -0.86
N PRO A 244 14.62 -6.06 -0.45
CA PRO A 244 15.37 -4.84 -0.76
C PRO A 244 15.57 -4.65 -2.26
N GLY A 245 15.52 -3.39 -2.73
CA GLY A 245 15.70 -3.04 -4.14
C GLY A 245 14.44 -3.19 -5.01
N ALA A 246 13.29 -3.55 -4.42
CA ALA A 246 12.01 -3.58 -5.10
C ALA A 246 11.65 -2.20 -5.68
N ASN A 247 11.25 -2.17 -6.94
CA ASN A 247 10.90 -0.98 -7.71
C ASN A 247 10.12 -1.40 -8.96
N VAL A 248 9.38 -0.46 -9.55
CA VAL A 248 8.73 -0.63 -10.86
C VAL A 248 9.36 0.38 -11.79
N MET A 249 10.10 -0.04 -12.81
CA MET A 249 10.77 0.88 -13.76
C MET A 249 11.67 1.95 -13.09
N GLY A 250 12.34 1.58 -11.98
CA GLY A 250 13.16 2.50 -11.17
C GLY A 250 12.35 3.37 -10.20
N ASN A 251 11.03 3.40 -10.36
CA ASN A 251 10.11 4.11 -9.48
C ASN A 251 9.75 3.29 -8.23
N GLY A 252 9.46 3.99 -7.13
CA GLY A 252 9.10 3.38 -5.85
C GLY A 252 10.22 2.59 -5.20
N PHE A 253 11.47 2.83 -5.59
CA PHE A 253 12.64 2.10 -5.12
C PHE A 253 12.71 2.04 -3.59
N GLY A 254 12.79 0.83 -3.06
CA GLY A 254 12.85 0.55 -1.64
C GLY A 254 12.88 -0.95 -1.36
N THR A 255 12.40 -1.34 -0.20
CA THR A 255 12.24 -2.72 0.27
C THR A 255 10.77 -3.09 0.17
N ALA A 256 10.34 -4.04 -0.65
CA ALA A 256 8.95 -4.48 -0.56
C ALA A 256 8.73 -5.27 0.73
N ALA A 257 7.56 -5.14 1.35
CA ALA A 257 7.16 -5.93 2.51
C ALA A 257 5.63 -5.89 2.62
N GLY A 258 5.01 -7.01 2.98
CA GLY A 258 3.60 -7.06 3.31
C GLY A 258 3.29 -6.36 4.63
N MET A 259 2.00 -6.26 4.96
CA MET A 259 1.63 -5.69 6.26
C MET A 259 2.06 -6.57 7.43
N ALA A 260 2.06 -7.90 7.27
CA ALA A 260 2.58 -8.87 8.26
C ALA A 260 3.74 -9.73 7.70
N PRO A 261 4.98 -9.18 7.61
CA PRO A 261 6.09 -9.85 6.94
C PRO A 261 6.52 -11.20 7.52
N ARG A 262 6.21 -11.47 8.80
CA ARG A 262 6.52 -12.74 9.47
C ARG A 262 5.31 -13.69 9.62
N ALA A 263 4.15 -13.33 9.08
CA ALA A 263 3.04 -14.28 8.96
C ALA A 263 3.33 -15.32 7.87
N HIS A 264 2.86 -16.55 8.05
CA HIS A 264 2.84 -17.56 7.01
C HIS A 264 1.70 -17.26 6.02
N LEU A 265 1.87 -17.70 4.78
CA LEU A 265 0.87 -17.62 3.73
C LEU A 265 0.42 -19.03 3.35
N ALA A 266 -0.87 -19.19 3.09
CA ALA A 266 -1.45 -20.34 2.44
C ALA A 266 -2.27 -19.87 1.24
N LEU A 267 -1.91 -20.27 0.03
CA LEU A 267 -2.66 -19.92 -1.18
C LEU A 267 -3.70 -21.00 -1.49
N TYR A 268 -4.93 -20.55 -1.75
CA TYR A 268 -6.00 -21.34 -2.33
C TYR A 268 -6.39 -20.71 -3.67
N GLN A 269 -5.92 -21.30 -4.77
CA GLN A 269 -6.30 -20.82 -6.09
C GLN A 269 -7.73 -21.24 -6.41
N VAL A 270 -8.59 -20.25 -6.69
CA VAL A 270 -10.02 -20.44 -7.00
C VAL A 270 -10.46 -19.69 -8.26
N CYS A 271 -9.54 -18.91 -8.84
CA CYS A 271 -9.75 -18.15 -10.05
C CYS A 271 -8.82 -18.66 -11.16
N SER A 272 -9.28 -18.53 -12.40
CA SER A 272 -8.52 -18.82 -13.61
C SER A 272 -8.45 -17.60 -14.51
N GLU A 273 -7.31 -17.40 -15.17
CA GLU A 273 -7.10 -16.31 -16.13
C GLU A 273 -8.21 -16.33 -17.19
N ASP A 274 -8.77 -15.14 -17.48
CA ASP A 274 -9.85 -14.90 -18.44
C ASP A 274 -11.20 -15.63 -18.21
N ARG A 275 -11.34 -16.40 -17.12
CA ARG A 275 -12.53 -17.24 -16.86
C ARG A 275 -13.24 -16.92 -15.55
N GLY A 276 -12.62 -16.09 -14.70
CA GLY A 276 -13.18 -15.68 -13.41
C GLY A 276 -12.97 -16.72 -12.32
N CYS A 277 -13.80 -16.66 -11.28
CA CYS A 277 -13.73 -17.53 -10.11
C CYS A 277 -15.09 -18.25 -9.97
N ASP A 278 -15.10 -19.57 -9.97
CA ASP A 278 -16.35 -20.33 -9.88
C ASP A 278 -16.79 -20.51 -8.42
N ARG A 279 -18.09 -20.35 -8.17
CA ARG A 279 -18.71 -20.37 -6.83
C ARG A 279 -18.31 -21.59 -6.00
N ASP A 280 -18.38 -22.77 -6.61
CA ASP A 280 -18.19 -24.03 -5.90
C ASP A 280 -16.72 -24.22 -5.48
N ASP A 281 -15.79 -23.79 -6.33
CA ASP A 281 -14.35 -23.82 -6.07
C ASP A 281 -13.99 -22.83 -4.93
N ILE A 282 -14.63 -21.66 -4.86
CA ILE A 282 -14.50 -20.71 -3.75
C ILE A 282 -14.93 -21.36 -2.43
N LEU A 283 -16.10 -21.99 -2.38
CA LEU A 283 -16.61 -22.62 -1.15
C LEU A 283 -15.71 -23.77 -0.68
N ALA A 284 -15.27 -24.63 -1.61
CA ALA A 284 -14.36 -25.73 -1.28
C ALA A 284 -13.04 -25.22 -0.69
N ALA A 285 -12.47 -24.15 -1.28
CA ALA A 285 -11.27 -23.51 -0.76
C ALA A 285 -11.46 -22.90 0.64
N MET A 286 -12.60 -22.24 0.89
CA MET A 286 -12.89 -21.67 2.21
C MET A 286 -13.06 -22.75 3.28
N ASP A 287 -13.73 -23.86 2.95
CA ASP A 287 -13.91 -24.99 3.86
C ASP A 287 -12.57 -25.60 4.28
N ASP A 288 -11.73 -25.89 3.30
CA ASP A 288 -10.37 -26.39 3.52
C ASP A 288 -9.52 -25.40 4.33
N ALA A 289 -9.52 -24.12 3.96
CA ALA A 289 -8.73 -23.12 4.67
C ALA A 289 -9.09 -23.03 6.17
N VAL A 290 -10.37 -23.14 6.49
CA VAL A 290 -10.85 -23.12 7.88
C VAL A 290 -10.41 -24.36 8.65
N ASP A 291 -10.52 -25.57 8.08
CA ASP A 291 -10.09 -26.81 8.76
C ASP A 291 -8.56 -26.90 8.92
N GLU A 292 -7.82 -26.36 7.94
CA GLU A 292 -6.37 -26.32 7.93
C GLU A 292 -5.78 -25.35 8.97
N GLY A 293 -6.62 -24.47 9.53
CA GLY A 293 -6.29 -23.64 10.69
C GLY A 293 -5.75 -22.25 10.35
N VAL A 294 -6.18 -21.65 9.23
CA VAL A 294 -5.86 -20.24 8.91
C VAL A 294 -6.40 -19.28 9.97
N ASP A 295 -5.70 -18.18 10.24
CA ASP A 295 -6.14 -17.18 11.21
C ASP A 295 -6.96 -16.05 10.59
N VAL A 296 -6.62 -15.72 9.33
CA VAL A 296 -7.21 -14.64 8.54
C VAL A 296 -7.37 -15.12 7.10
N LEU A 297 -8.53 -14.85 6.48
CA LEU A 297 -8.78 -15.00 5.06
C LEU A 297 -8.75 -13.63 4.37
N SER A 298 -7.94 -13.52 3.33
CA SER A 298 -7.90 -12.39 2.40
C SER A 298 -8.57 -12.80 1.09
N ILE A 299 -9.67 -12.14 0.75
CA ILE A 299 -10.50 -12.48 -0.40
C ILE A 299 -10.63 -11.26 -1.30
N SER A 300 -9.87 -11.25 -2.40
CA SER A 300 -9.83 -10.13 -3.36
C SER A 300 -10.67 -10.41 -4.61
N LEU A 301 -11.82 -11.05 -4.38
CA LEU A 301 -12.85 -11.40 -5.37
C LEU A 301 -14.23 -11.03 -4.83
N GLY A 302 -15.21 -10.97 -5.72
CA GLY A 302 -16.58 -10.64 -5.39
C GLY A 302 -17.43 -10.64 -6.65
N ASP A 303 -18.72 -10.79 -6.45
CA ASP A 303 -19.71 -10.75 -7.54
C ASP A 303 -20.40 -9.38 -7.52
N ASP A 304 -20.48 -8.76 -8.70
CA ASP A 304 -21.06 -7.42 -8.92
C ASP A 304 -22.59 -7.42 -8.82
N GLU A 305 -23.20 -8.60 -8.91
CA GLU A 305 -24.63 -8.87 -8.76
C GLU A 305 -24.97 -9.48 -7.39
N ALA A 306 -23.97 -9.97 -6.65
CA ALA A 306 -24.18 -10.61 -5.35
C ALA A 306 -24.89 -9.68 -4.37
N GLY A 307 -26.07 -10.12 -3.96
CA GLY A 307 -26.80 -9.57 -2.84
C GLY A 307 -27.11 -10.68 -1.85
N ASP A 308 -27.81 -11.72 -2.29
CA ASP A 308 -28.35 -12.77 -1.42
C ASP A 308 -27.25 -13.55 -0.67
N PHE A 309 -27.29 -13.50 0.66
CA PHE A 309 -26.31 -14.17 1.53
C PHE A 309 -26.43 -15.69 1.50
N ALA A 310 -27.61 -16.24 1.16
CA ALA A 310 -27.82 -17.68 1.03
C ALA A 310 -27.30 -18.24 -0.31
N GLY A 311 -27.12 -17.38 -1.32
CA GLY A 311 -26.57 -17.73 -2.63
C GLY A 311 -25.09 -17.37 -2.82
N ASP A 312 -24.57 -16.43 -2.01
CA ASP A 312 -23.19 -15.93 -2.12
C ASP A 312 -22.18 -16.89 -1.44
N PRO A 313 -21.24 -17.49 -2.19
CA PRO A 313 -20.25 -18.41 -1.64
C PRO A 313 -19.34 -17.77 -0.59
N VAL A 314 -19.00 -16.49 -0.76
CA VAL A 314 -18.15 -15.75 0.17
C VAL A 314 -18.92 -15.50 1.46
N ALA A 315 -20.21 -15.15 1.38
CA ALA A 315 -21.05 -14.97 2.57
C ALA A 315 -21.19 -16.28 3.35
N LEU A 316 -21.54 -17.38 2.69
CA LEU A 316 -21.70 -18.71 3.29
C LEU A 316 -20.40 -19.19 3.95
N GLY A 317 -19.31 -19.27 3.20
CA GLY A 317 -18.02 -19.74 3.73
C GLY A 317 -17.48 -18.84 4.85
N ALA A 318 -17.70 -17.52 4.75
CA ALA A 318 -17.23 -16.60 5.77
C ALA A 318 -18.00 -16.70 7.07
N TYR A 319 -19.28 -17.09 7.05
CA TYR A 319 -20.04 -17.34 8.27
C TYR A 319 -19.39 -18.47 9.07
N THR A 320 -19.08 -19.59 8.40
CA THR A 320 -18.36 -20.71 9.01
C THR A 320 -16.97 -20.31 9.49
N ALA A 321 -16.24 -19.52 8.70
CA ALA A 321 -14.93 -19.00 9.08
C ALA A 321 -14.99 -18.19 10.38
N ILE A 322 -15.91 -17.21 10.50
CA ILE A 322 -16.02 -16.41 11.72
C ILE A 322 -16.50 -17.22 12.92
N MET A 323 -17.34 -18.24 12.71
CA MET A 323 -17.76 -19.18 13.75
C MET A 323 -16.55 -19.94 14.34
N ARG A 324 -15.56 -20.26 13.51
CA ARG A 324 -14.28 -20.87 13.92
C ARG A 324 -13.24 -19.85 14.36
N GLY A 325 -13.60 -18.57 14.46
CA GLY A 325 -12.71 -17.49 14.91
C GLY A 325 -11.72 -17.01 13.85
N VAL A 326 -11.92 -17.36 12.58
CA VAL A 326 -11.14 -16.87 11.44
C VAL A 326 -11.65 -15.50 11.02
N PHE A 327 -10.76 -14.52 10.88
CA PHE A 327 -11.13 -13.18 10.41
C PHE A 327 -11.22 -13.16 8.88
N VAL A 328 -12.25 -12.54 8.30
CA VAL A 328 -12.41 -12.47 6.83
C VAL A 328 -12.43 -11.02 6.37
N SER A 329 -11.52 -10.69 5.45
CA SER A 329 -11.42 -9.37 4.82
C SER A 329 -11.60 -9.50 3.31
N SER A 330 -12.57 -8.77 2.78
CA SER A 330 -12.94 -8.84 1.36
C SER A 330 -12.95 -7.47 0.69
N SER A 331 -12.64 -7.45 -0.60
CA SER A 331 -12.70 -6.23 -1.42
C SER A 331 -14.13 -5.72 -1.61
N ALA A 332 -14.34 -4.41 -1.61
CA ALA A 332 -15.66 -3.82 -1.84
C ALA A 332 -16.15 -3.88 -3.30
N GLY A 333 -15.28 -4.16 -4.26
CA GLY A 333 -15.57 -4.08 -5.70
C GLY A 333 -14.95 -2.84 -6.36
N ASN A 334 -14.89 -2.85 -7.70
CA ASN A 334 -14.24 -1.79 -8.51
C ASN A 334 -15.19 -1.09 -9.49
N ASN A 335 -16.50 -1.11 -9.21
CA ASN A 335 -17.56 -0.57 -10.07
C ASN A 335 -18.11 0.80 -9.62
N GLY A 336 -17.36 1.50 -8.75
CA GLY A 336 -17.65 2.88 -8.41
C GLY A 336 -17.50 3.84 -9.61
N PRO A 337 -17.91 5.11 -9.46
CA PRO A 337 -18.26 5.80 -8.21
C PRO A 337 -19.77 5.85 -7.93
N ASN A 338 -20.60 5.18 -8.74
CA ASN A 338 -22.04 5.21 -8.58
C ASN A 338 -22.48 4.46 -7.30
N PRO A 339 -23.55 4.90 -6.62
CA PRO A 339 -24.14 4.17 -5.49
C PRO A 339 -24.57 2.74 -5.86
N LEU A 340 -24.77 1.88 -4.86
CA LEU A 340 -25.29 0.49 -5.02
C LEU A 340 -24.39 -0.43 -5.86
N THR A 341 -23.08 -0.22 -5.78
CA THR A 341 -22.06 -0.98 -6.54
C THR A 341 -21.17 -1.84 -5.64
N VAL A 342 -21.38 -1.78 -4.32
CA VAL A 342 -20.63 -2.57 -3.33
C VAL A 342 -20.98 -4.05 -3.41
N SER A 343 -19.96 -4.90 -3.39
CA SER A 343 -20.06 -6.36 -3.26
C SER A 343 -19.61 -6.79 -1.85
N ASN A 344 -19.68 -8.10 -1.57
CA ASN A 344 -19.25 -8.67 -0.29
C ASN A 344 -19.98 -8.01 0.90
N GLU A 345 -21.30 -7.94 0.81
CA GLU A 345 -22.15 -7.12 1.69
C GLU A 345 -22.42 -7.75 3.07
N ALA A 346 -22.09 -9.04 3.24
CA ALA A 346 -22.43 -9.77 4.46
C ALA A 346 -21.86 -9.09 5.73
N PRO A 347 -22.64 -8.95 6.82
CA PRO A 347 -22.21 -8.21 8.00
C PRO A 347 -21.02 -8.84 8.76
N TRP A 348 -20.77 -10.13 8.58
CA TRP A 348 -19.61 -10.79 9.20
C TRP A 348 -18.29 -10.59 8.43
N LEU A 349 -18.33 -10.07 7.20
CA LEU A 349 -17.15 -9.71 6.40
C LEU A 349 -16.64 -8.32 6.75
N LEU A 350 -15.32 -8.10 6.80
CA LEU A 350 -14.76 -6.75 6.69
C LEU A 350 -14.68 -6.36 5.21
N THR A 351 -15.54 -5.44 4.75
CA THR A 351 -15.59 -5.00 3.35
C THR A 351 -14.76 -3.73 3.14
N VAL A 352 -13.76 -3.79 2.28
CA VAL A 352 -12.68 -2.78 2.20
C VAL A 352 -12.73 -1.96 0.91
N ALA A 353 -12.88 -0.65 1.06
CA ALA A 353 -12.74 0.33 -0.01
C ALA A 353 -11.27 0.72 -0.28
N ALA A 354 -11.01 1.26 -1.47
CA ALA A 354 -9.67 1.65 -1.92
C ALA A 354 -9.48 3.17 -1.87
N SER A 355 -8.29 3.59 -1.42
CA SER A 355 -7.86 4.98 -1.49
C SER A 355 -6.42 5.16 -1.95
N THR A 356 -6.08 6.41 -2.28
CA THR A 356 -4.73 6.81 -2.65
C THR A 356 -3.73 6.62 -1.54
N THR A 357 -2.49 6.36 -1.97
CA THR A 357 -1.34 6.53 -1.10
C THR A 357 -0.78 7.94 -1.28
N GLY A 358 0.03 8.41 -0.32
CA GLY A 358 0.83 9.62 -0.52
C GLY A 358 2.07 9.45 -1.41
N ARG A 359 2.11 8.46 -2.31
CA ARG A 359 3.17 8.24 -3.31
C ARG A 359 2.62 8.55 -4.70
N LYS A 360 3.38 9.28 -5.51
CA LYS A 360 3.09 9.60 -6.92
C LYS A 360 4.32 9.40 -7.79
N PHE A 361 4.13 9.07 -9.06
CA PHE A 361 5.21 8.89 -10.05
C PHE A 361 5.25 10.06 -11.00
N VAL A 362 5.67 11.22 -10.51
CA VAL A 362 5.36 12.52 -11.13
C VAL A 362 6.07 12.67 -12.48
N ALA A 363 5.27 12.96 -13.51
CA ALA A 363 5.71 13.32 -14.85
C ALA A 363 4.93 14.56 -15.30
N THR A 364 5.61 15.70 -15.44
CA THR A 364 4.99 16.99 -15.73
C THR A 364 4.97 17.24 -17.23
N VAL A 365 3.83 17.67 -17.76
CA VAL A 365 3.69 18.20 -19.13
C VAL A 365 3.81 19.72 -19.06
N LYS A 366 4.85 20.27 -19.67
CA LYS A 366 5.11 21.72 -19.73
C LYS A 366 4.84 22.25 -21.13
N LEU A 367 3.76 23.00 -21.30
CA LEU A 367 3.38 23.59 -22.58
C LEU A 367 4.39 24.65 -23.04
N GLY A 368 4.40 24.96 -24.34
CA GLY A 368 5.21 26.04 -24.90
C GLY A 368 4.89 27.43 -24.32
N THR A 369 3.71 27.60 -23.72
CA THR A 369 3.32 28.82 -22.96
C THR A 369 3.96 28.90 -21.58
N GLY A 370 4.57 27.82 -21.10
CA GLY A 370 5.12 27.69 -19.75
C GLY A 370 4.14 27.13 -18.71
N VAL A 371 2.87 26.92 -19.06
CA VAL A 371 1.88 26.25 -18.18
C VAL A 371 2.31 24.79 -17.94
N GLU A 372 2.19 24.32 -16.70
CA GLU A 372 2.60 22.98 -16.28
C GLU A 372 1.43 22.18 -15.72
N PHE A 373 1.30 20.95 -16.18
CA PHE A 373 0.37 19.96 -15.64
C PHE A 373 1.16 18.81 -15.01
N ASP A 374 0.99 18.60 -13.71
CA ASP A 374 1.54 17.40 -13.07
C ASP A 374 0.67 16.19 -13.41
N GLY A 375 1.26 15.24 -14.13
CA GLY A 375 0.72 13.91 -14.38
C GLY A 375 1.56 12.83 -13.69
N GLU A 376 1.35 11.57 -14.09
CA GLU A 376 2.15 10.44 -13.63
C GLU A 376 2.63 9.55 -14.79
N ALA A 377 3.79 8.92 -14.62
CA ALA A 377 4.33 7.93 -15.56
C ALA A 377 5.23 6.93 -14.83
N LEU A 378 5.12 5.63 -15.16
CA LEU A 378 6.04 4.61 -14.66
C LEU A 378 7.35 4.60 -15.44
N TYR A 379 7.27 4.71 -16.77
CA TYR A 379 8.46 4.81 -17.62
C TYR A 379 8.93 6.26 -17.70
N GLN A 380 10.06 6.54 -17.05
CA GLN A 380 10.68 7.86 -16.96
C GLN A 380 12.14 7.78 -17.44
N PRO A 381 12.38 7.74 -18.76
CA PRO A 381 13.73 7.56 -19.30
C PRO A 381 14.66 8.72 -18.91
N PRO A 382 15.80 8.46 -18.25
CA PRO A 382 16.68 9.51 -17.73
C PRO A 382 17.34 10.36 -18.83
N ASN A 383 17.47 9.81 -20.04
CA ASN A 383 18.10 10.46 -21.18
C ASN A 383 17.09 11.14 -22.12
N PHE A 384 15.80 11.16 -21.78
CA PHE A 384 14.82 11.84 -22.62
C PHE A 384 14.95 13.36 -22.44
N PRO A 385 15.22 14.13 -23.52
CA PRO A 385 15.41 15.57 -23.39
C PRO A 385 14.13 16.27 -22.92
N SER A 386 14.22 17.02 -21.82
CA SER A 386 13.17 17.93 -21.36
C SER A 386 13.10 19.23 -22.19
N THR A 387 13.14 19.07 -23.51
CA THR A 387 13.01 20.14 -24.50
C THR A 387 11.57 20.20 -25.03
N GLN A 388 11.24 21.29 -25.72
CA GLN A 388 9.93 21.43 -26.37
C GLN A 388 9.87 20.54 -27.62
N TRP A 389 8.83 19.70 -27.68
CA TRP A 389 8.51 18.83 -28.80
C TRP A 389 7.20 19.28 -29.44
N PRO A 390 7.03 19.21 -30.77
CA PRO A 390 5.74 19.46 -31.40
C PRO A 390 4.68 18.49 -30.88
N LEU A 391 3.49 19.02 -30.60
CA LEU A 391 2.33 18.22 -30.22
C LEU A 391 1.49 17.87 -31.44
N ILE A 392 0.93 16.67 -31.43
CA ILE A 392 -0.11 16.25 -32.38
C ILE A 392 -1.19 15.46 -31.64
N ALA A 393 -2.45 15.65 -32.02
CA ALA A 393 -3.56 14.87 -31.51
C ALA A 393 -4.09 13.98 -32.64
N ASP A 394 -4.67 12.84 -32.26
CA ASP A 394 -5.48 12.05 -33.18
C ASP A 394 -6.80 12.78 -33.47
N THR A 395 -6.84 13.52 -34.56
CA THR A 395 -8.04 14.27 -35.01
C THR A 395 -8.80 13.57 -36.13
N ARG A 396 -8.27 12.46 -36.66
CA ARG A 396 -8.86 11.70 -37.76
C ARG A 396 -9.54 10.42 -37.28
N GLY A 397 -9.12 9.88 -36.13
CA GLY A 397 -9.74 8.75 -35.45
C GLY A 397 -10.64 9.17 -34.30
N ASP A 398 -10.78 8.29 -33.30
CA ASP A 398 -11.60 8.49 -32.10
C ASP A 398 -10.88 9.32 -31.00
N GLY A 399 -9.68 9.83 -31.30
CA GLY A 399 -8.85 10.59 -30.36
C GLY A 399 -8.15 9.71 -29.34
N THR A 400 -8.29 8.38 -29.41
CA THR A 400 -7.63 7.45 -28.50
C THR A 400 -6.28 6.97 -29.05
N CYS A 401 -5.94 7.29 -30.31
CA CYS A 401 -4.74 6.78 -30.98
C CYS A 401 -4.75 5.24 -31.11
N SER A 402 -5.92 4.66 -31.37
CA SER A 402 -6.07 3.21 -31.58
C SER A 402 -6.08 2.79 -33.06
N ASP A 403 -6.17 3.75 -33.99
CA ASP A 403 -6.15 3.47 -35.43
C ASP A 403 -4.71 3.49 -35.96
N GLU A 404 -4.20 2.31 -36.29
CA GLU A 404 -2.82 2.11 -36.73
C GLU A 404 -2.54 2.65 -38.15
N HIS A 405 -3.55 2.92 -38.96
CA HIS A 405 -3.36 3.45 -40.32
C HIS A 405 -3.26 4.97 -40.33
N LEU A 406 -3.99 5.65 -39.45
CA LEU A 406 -4.06 7.12 -39.43
C LEU A 406 -2.82 7.79 -38.84
N MET A 407 -2.11 7.11 -37.95
CA MET A 407 -1.07 7.74 -37.13
C MET A 407 0.35 7.65 -37.75
N LYS A 408 0.63 6.64 -38.60
CA LYS A 408 1.98 6.33 -39.09
C LYS A 408 2.67 7.47 -39.85
N GLU A 409 1.92 8.26 -40.61
CA GLU A 409 2.51 9.30 -41.48
C GLU A 409 2.71 10.66 -40.77
N HIS A 410 2.21 10.85 -39.55
CA HIS A 410 2.10 12.18 -38.95
C HIS A 410 2.74 12.34 -37.56
N VAL A 411 3.20 11.25 -36.93
CA VAL A 411 3.68 11.25 -35.53
C VAL A 411 5.20 11.28 -35.35
N ALA A 412 5.97 10.99 -36.41
CA ALA A 412 7.42 10.90 -36.31
C ALA A 412 8.04 12.17 -35.69
N GLY A 413 8.81 12.00 -34.60
CA GLY A 413 9.48 13.09 -33.88
C GLY A 413 8.57 14.00 -33.05
N LYS A 414 7.31 13.60 -32.78
CA LYS A 414 6.31 14.42 -32.04
C LYS A 414 5.84 13.74 -30.76
N LEU A 415 5.29 14.56 -29.85
CA LEU A 415 4.50 14.07 -28.71
C LEU A 415 3.04 13.90 -29.14
N VAL A 416 2.53 12.67 -29.02
CA VAL A 416 1.17 12.32 -29.44
C VAL A 416 0.21 12.43 -28.26
N VAL A 417 -0.85 13.22 -28.39
CA VAL A 417 -1.89 13.40 -27.38
C VAL A 417 -3.03 12.42 -27.65
N CYS A 418 -3.27 11.52 -26.69
CA CYS A 418 -4.24 10.44 -26.81
C CYS A 418 -5.18 10.42 -25.61
N ASN A 419 -6.46 10.13 -25.81
CA ASN A 419 -7.36 9.77 -24.72
C ASN A 419 -7.17 8.29 -24.36
N GLN A 420 -7.21 7.97 -23.07
CA GLN A 420 -7.28 6.60 -22.58
C GLN A 420 -8.61 5.96 -22.99
N GLY A 421 -8.59 4.68 -23.38
CA GLY A 421 -9.76 3.96 -23.92
C GLY A 421 -9.46 3.36 -25.29
N GLY A 422 -10.46 3.12 -26.12
CA GLY A 422 -10.32 2.55 -27.47
C GLY A 422 -10.03 1.05 -27.48
N ASN A 423 -9.79 0.50 -28.68
CA ASN A 423 -9.65 -0.95 -28.91
C ASN A 423 -8.23 -1.52 -28.62
N LEU A 424 -7.26 -0.66 -28.32
CA LEU A 424 -5.90 -1.07 -27.97
C LEU A 424 -5.62 -0.83 -26.49
N THR A 425 -4.88 -1.74 -25.85
CA THR A 425 -4.33 -1.50 -24.51
C THR A 425 -3.34 -0.34 -24.56
N GLY A 426 -3.16 0.38 -23.44
CA GLY A 426 -2.18 1.48 -23.38
C GLY A 426 -0.76 1.04 -23.78
N LEU A 427 -0.39 -0.19 -23.44
CA LEU A 427 0.87 -0.80 -23.85
C LEU A 427 0.99 -0.94 -25.37
N ARG A 428 -0.04 -1.50 -26.00
CA ARG A 428 -0.08 -1.72 -27.44
C ARG A 428 -0.09 -0.40 -28.21
N LYS A 429 -0.82 0.61 -27.70
CA LYS A 429 -0.74 1.99 -28.20
C LYS A 429 0.68 2.52 -28.13
N GLY A 430 1.36 2.33 -26.99
CA GLY A 430 2.73 2.78 -26.82
C GLY A 430 3.69 2.11 -27.80
N SER A 431 3.61 0.78 -27.97
CA SER A 431 4.44 0.04 -28.93
C SER A 431 4.22 0.53 -30.35
N TYR A 432 2.96 0.65 -30.76
CA TYR A 432 2.62 1.11 -32.08
C TYR A 432 3.15 2.54 -32.36
N LEU A 433 2.95 3.47 -31.43
CA LEU A 433 3.44 4.85 -31.58
C LEU A 433 4.97 4.92 -31.60
N HIS A 434 5.63 4.09 -30.79
CA HIS A 434 7.09 3.95 -30.82
C HIS A 434 7.58 3.51 -32.20
N ASP A 435 6.96 2.47 -32.77
CA ASP A 435 7.35 1.92 -34.08
C ASP A 435 7.03 2.88 -35.23
N ALA A 436 6.03 3.75 -35.07
CA ALA A 436 5.74 4.87 -35.97
C ALA A 436 6.70 6.07 -35.81
N GLY A 437 7.68 5.99 -34.91
CA GLY A 437 8.71 7.02 -34.70
C GLY A 437 8.28 8.20 -33.82
N ALA A 438 7.20 8.07 -33.05
CA ALA A 438 6.78 9.12 -32.11
C ALA A 438 7.87 9.37 -31.06
N ALA A 439 8.07 10.65 -30.69
CA ALA A 439 9.00 11.01 -29.63
C ALA A 439 8.48 10.61 -28.23
N GLY A 440 7.15 10.56 -28.07
CA GLY A 440 6.49 10.21 -26.82
C GLY A 440 4.98 10.40 -26.89
N MET A 441 4.31 10.20 -25.76
CA MET A 441 2.85 10.28 -25.65
C MET A 441 2.41 11.10 -24.42
N VAL A 442 1.36 11.91 -24.59
CA VAL A 442 0.59 12.46 -23.47
C VAL A 442 -0.75 11.74 -23.44
N LEU A 443 -0.98 10.96 -22.39
CA LEU A 443 -2.20 10.17 -22.24
C LEU A 443 -3.19 10.88 -21.31
N ILE A 444 -4.38 11.18 -21.79
CA ILE A 444 -5.44 11.85 -21.01
C ILE A 444 -6.32 10.78 -20.38
N GLY A 445 -6.39 10.77 -19.05
CA GLY A 445 -7.27 9.87 -18.29
C GLY A 445 -8.75 10.18 -18.52
N PRO A 446 -9.64 9.19 -18.30
CA PRO A 446 -11.08 9.38 -18.49
C PRO A 446 -11.68 10.29 -17.40
N GLU A 447 -12.79 10.96 -17.71
CA GLU A 447 -13.43 11.95 -16.82
C GLU A 447 -13.77 11.37 -15.44
N PHE A 448 -14.32 10.15 -15.39
CA PHE A 448 -14.76 9.52 -14.14
C PHE A 448 -13.61 9.31 -13.14
N MET A 449 -12.35 9.29 -13.59
CA MET A 449 -11.18 9.15 -12.73
C MET A 449 -10.87 10.43 -11.93
N GLY A 450 -11.42 11.58 -12.32
CA GLY A 450 -11.28 12.85 -11.60
C GLY A 450 -9.82 13.25 -11.40
N SER A 451 -9.41 13.46 -10.16
CA SER A 451 -8.03 13.84 -9.78
C SER A 451 -7.00 12.71 -9.79
N MET A 452 -7.40 11.47 -10.11
CA MET A 452 -6.57 10.27 -9.96
C MET A 452 -5.95 9.82 -11.29
N VAL A 453 -4.69 9.38 -11.22
CA VAL A 453 -3.97 8.75 -12.34
C VAL A 453 -3.55 7.33 -11.95
N GLN A 454 -3.80 6.36 -12.84
CA GLN A 454 -3.30 5.00 -12.74
C GLN A 454 -2.29 4.79 -13.87
N PRO A 455 -1.01 5.19 -13.67
CA PRO A 455 -0.03 5.12 -14.72
C PRO A 455 0.21 3.65 -15.09
N LYS A 456 0.26 3.38 -16.38
CA LYS A 456 0.69 2.08 -16.92
C LYS A 456 2.13 2.16 -17.38
N SER A 457 2.77 1.00 -17.49
CA SER A 457 4.06 0.88 -18.18
C SER A 457 3.85 1.17 -19.67
N HIS A 458 4.84 1.79 -20.31
CA HIS A 458 4.87 2.05 -21.74
C HIS A 458 6.32 1.91 -22.23
N ILE A 459 6.49 1.57 -23.52
CA ILE A 459 7.80 1.43 -24.16
C ILE A 459 8.41 2.77 -24.63
N LEU A 460 7.57 3.78 -24.89
CA LEU A 460 7.99 5.14 -25.23
C LEU A 460 7.79 6.12 -24.05
N PRO A 461 8.54 7.24 -24.01
CA PRO A 461 8.33 8.31 -23.04
C PRO A 461 6.86 8.73 -22.98
N VAL A 462 6.27 8.72 -21.79
CA VAL A 462 4.86 9.06 -21.58
C VAL A 462 4.67 10.01 -20.41
N ALA A 463 3.60 10.80 -20.43
CA ALA A 463 3.03 11.42 -19.24
C ALA A 463 1.51 11.26 -19.27
N GLN A 464 0.94 10.66 -18.23
CA GLN A 464 -0.51 10.52 -18.10
C GLN A 464 -1.06 11.64 -17.22
N ILE A 465 -1.99 12.43 -17.76
CA ILE A 465 -2.60 13.58 -17.08
C ILE A 465 -4.08 13.33 -16.82
N VAL A 466 -4.63 14.03 -15.83
CA VAL A 466 -6.06 13.98 -15.50
C VAL A 466 -6.90 14.62 -16.60
N TYR A 467 -8.17 14.24 -16.67
CA TYR A 467 -9.12 14.70 -17.70
C TYR A 467 -9.17 16.22 -17.84
N LEU A 468 -9.31 16.95 -16.73
CA LEU A 468 -9.41 18.42 -16.77
C LEU A 468 -8.15 19.08 -17.34
N SER A 469 -6.95 18.60 -16.97
CA SER A 469 -5.70 19.06 -17.58
C SER A 469 -5.60 18.69 -19.06
N GLY A 470 -6.19 17.55 -19.45
CA GLY A 470 -6.32 17.16 -20.84
C GLY A 470 -7.19 18.10 -21.66
N GLU A 471 -8.30 18.60 -21.10
CA GLU A 471 -9.15 19.59 -21.75
C GLU A 471 -8.44 20.93 -21.92
N GLU A 472 -7.68 21.37 -20.91
CA GLU A 472 -6.82 22.57 -21.01
C GLU A 472 -5.72 22.40 -22.08
N LEU A 473 -5.07 21.23 -22.13
CA LEU A 473 -4.10 20.88 -23.17
C LEU A 473 -4.73 20.94 -24.57
N LYS A 474 -5.91 20.34 -24.77
CA LYS A 474 -6.62 20.37 -26.06
C LYS A 474 -7.02 21.79 -26.44
N ALA A 475 -7.44 22.62 -25.49
CA ALA A 475 -7.74 24.03 -25.73
C ALA A 475 -6.50 24.81 -26.18
N TYR A 476 -5.35 24.59 -25.52
CA TYR A 476 -4.06 25.15 -25.94
C TYR A 476 -3.67 24.73 -27.35
N MET A 477 -3.83 23.46 -27.70
CA MET A 477 -3.50 22.97 -29.05
C MET A 477 -4.34 23.65 -30.15
N LYS A 478 -5.55 24.12 -29.83
CA LYS A 478 -6.42 24.87 -30.76
C LYS A 478 -6.06 26.35 -30.85
N SER A 479 -5.37 26.91 -29.85
CA SER A 479 -5.08 28.35 -29.79
C SER A 479 -3.83 28.78 -30.56
N THR A 480 -3.02 27.82 -31.04
CA THR A 480 -1.77 28.08 -31.77
C THR A 480 -1.58 27.11 -32.93
N LYS A 481 -0.93 27.57 -34.01
CA LYS A 481 -0.61 26.74 -35.19
C LYS A 481 0.59 25.81 -34.97
N SER A 482 1.36 26.01 -33.90
CA SER A 482 2.57 25.23 -33.60
C SER A 482 2.64 24.88 -32.12
N PRO A 483 1.70 24.05 -31.62
CA PRO A 483 1.67 23.68 -30.22
C PRO A 483 2.87 22.81 -29.86
N THR A 484 3.47 23.07 -28.70
CA THR A 484 4.62 22.32 -28.19
C THR A 484 4.44 21.98 -26.72
N ALA A 485 5.07 20.89 -26.29
CA ALA A 485 5.25 20.58 -24.87
C ALA A 485 6.56 19.85 -24.60
N ALA A 486 7.05 19.95 -23.36
CA ALA A 486 8.13 19.15 -22.81
C ALA A 486 7.58 18.16 -21.78
N LEU A 487 8.19 16.98 -21.69
CA LEU A 487 7.98 16.04 -20.58
C LEU A 487 9.12 16.20 -19.57
N ILE A 488 8.75 16.41 -18.30
CA ILE A 488 9.70 16.59 -17.19
C ILE A 488 9.45 15.49 -16.17
N TYR A 489 10.42 14.58 -16.05
CA TYR A 489 10.36 13.44 -15.14
C TYR A 489 10.94 13.78 -13.77
N LYS A 490 10.13 13.62 -12.72
CA LYS A 490 10.51 13.92 -11.33
C LYS A 490 10.67 12.65 -10.48
N GLY A 491 10.49 11.48 -11.07
CA GLY A 491 10.54 10.19 -10.41
C GLY A 491 9.43 10.01 -9.39
N THR A 492 9.73 9.27 -8.33
CA THR A 492 8.79 9.01 -7.25
C THR A 492 8.82 10.11 -6.21
N VAL A 493 7.67 10.74 -5.98
CA VAL A 493 7.47 11.74 -4.92
C VAL A 493 6.62 11.13 -3.82
N PHE A 494 7.03 11.36 -2.58
CA PHE A 494 6.30 10.93 -1.38
C PHE A 494 5.76 12.14 -0.61
N GLY A 495 4.77 11.90 0.23
CA GLY A 495 4.26 12.90 1.15
C GLY A 495 3.21 13.82 0.55
N ASP A 496 2.50 13.39 -0.50
CA ASP A 496 1.27 14.08 -0.90
C ASP A 496 0.39 14.24 0.34
N ARG A 497 0.00 15.47 0.65
CA ARG A 497 -0.76 15.78 1.86
C ARG A 497 -2.27 15.62 1.64
N LYS A 498 -2.73 15.52 0.39
CA LYS A 498 -4.15 15.30 0.05
C LYS A 498 -4.60 13.86 0.30
N THR A 499 -3.66 12.92 0.48
CA THR A 499 -3.93 11.52 0.78
C THR A 499 -4.47 11.29 2.21
N PRO A 500 -5.29 10.25 2.43
CA PRO A 500 -5.93 9.44 1.39
C PRO A 500 -7.10 10.16 0.71
N GLU A 501 -7.34 9.83 -0.56
CA GLU A 501 -8.52 10.21 -1.34
C GLU A 501 -9.20 8.90 -1.80
N VAL A 502 -10.52 8.78 -1.65
CA VAL A 502 -11.25 7.55 -2.02
C VAL A 502 -11.20 7.38 -3.54
N ALA A 503 -10.84 6.19 -4.00
CA ALA A 503 -10.68 5.91 -5.41
C ALA A 503 -12.02 5.97 -6.17
N PRO A 504 -12.05 6.55 -7.38
CA PRO A 504 -13.26 6.65 -8.20
C PRO A 504 -13.88 5.28 -8.46
N PHE A 505 -13.05 4.30 -8.85
CA PHE A 505 -13.47 2.92 -9.09
C PHE A 505 -13.93 2.20 -7.82
N SER A 506 -13.56 2.64 -6.61
CA SER A 506 -13.95 1.93 -5.39
C SER A 506 -15.48 1.90 -5.30
N SER A 507 -16.06 0.70 -5.30
CA SER A 507 -17.50 0.51 -5.22
C SER A 507 -18.11 1.18 -3.99
N ARG A 508 -19.37 1.60 -4.12
CA ARG A 508 -20.10 2.41 -3.13
C ARG A 508 -21.33 1.69 -2.61
N GLY A 509 -21.60 1.87 -1.33
CA GLY A 509 -22.87 1.49 -0.74
C GLY A 509 -24.04 2.37 -1.24
N PRO A 510 -25.22 2.20 -0.63
CA PRO A 510 -25.54 1.23 0.43
C PRO A 510 -25.52 -0.22 -0.07
N SER A 511 -25.58 -1.18 0.86
CA SER A 511 -25.79 -2.60 0.53
C SER A 511 -27.19 -2.82 -0.05
N ARG A 512 -27.30 -3.69 -1.06
CA ARG A 512 -28.56 -4.07 -1.71
C ARG A 512 -29.45 -4.90 -0.79
N GLN A 513 -28.91 -5.88 -0.07
CA GLN A 513 -29.70 -6.74 0.82
C GLN A 513 -29.97 -6.14 2.20
N ASN A 514 -29.05 -5.34 2.70
CA ASN A 514 -29.11 -4.85 4.07
C ASN A 514 -28.78 -3.37 4.14
N GLN A 515 -29.83 -2.57 4.12
CA GLN A 515 -29.72 -1.13 4.11
C GLN A 515 -29.51 -0.55 5.53
N GLY A 516 -29.69 -1.34 6.59
CA GLY A 516 -29.45 -0.94 7.98
C GLY A 516 -27.99 -1.04 8.44
N ILE A 517 -27.09 -1.57 7.60
CA ILE A 517 -25.64 -1.65 7.89
C ILE A 517 -24.87 -0.88 6.82
N LEU A 518 -23.91 -0.07 7.27
CA LEU A 518 -23.06 0.73 6.39
C LEU A 518 -22.07 -0.17 5.66
N LYS A 519 -22.02 -0.05 4.33
CA LYS A 519 -20.98 -0.62 3.48
C LYS A 519 -20.44 0.45 2.52
N PRO A 520 -19.15 0.43 2.16
CA PRO A 520 -18.09 -0.44 2.70
C PRO A 520 -17.85 -0.18 4.20
N ASP A 521 -17.19 -1.10 4.89
CA ASP A 521 -16.95 -0.94 6.33
C ASP A 521 -15.85 0.09 6.62
N ILE A 522 -14.81 0.10 5.80
CA ILE A 522 -13.58 0.86 6.05
C ILE A 522 -12.81 1.03 4.73
N THR A 523 -11.88 1.99 4.69
CA THR A 523 -11.02 2.27 3.54
C THR A 523 -9.54 1.96 3.86
N GLY A 524 -8.83 1.39 2.88
CA GLY A 524 -7.39 1.10 2.96
C GLY A 524 -6.61 1.52 1.71
N PRO A 525 -5.26 1.43 1.73
CA PRO A 525 -4.42 1.71 0.57
C PRO A 525 -4.75 0.75 -0.58
N GLY A 526 -5.24 1.27 -1.71
CA GLY A 526 -5.64 0.43 -2.85
C GLY A 526 -5.32 1.01 -4.23
N VAL A 527 -4.64 2.16 -4.29
CA VAL A 527 -4.26 2.80 -5.55
C VAL A 527 -2.75 2.83 -5.67
N ASN A 528 -2.27 2.42 -6.83
CA ASN A 528 -0.87 2.51 -7.23
C ASN A 528 0.05 1.76 -6.23
N ILE A 529 -0.33 0.53 -5.87
CA ILE A 529 0.36 -0.32 -4.90
C ILE A 529 1.44 -1.13 -5.61
N ILE A 530 2.67 -1.08 -5.07
CA ILE A 530 3.82 -1.85 -5.59
C ILE A 530 3.92 -3.11 -4.75
N ALA A 531 3.75 -4.27 -5.38
CA ALA A 531 3.91 -5.57 -4.75
C ALA A 531 4.46 -6.58 -5.77
N GLY A 532 4.72 -7.81 -5.31
CA GLY A 532 5.31 -8.86 -6.13
C GLY A 532 4.36 -9.29 -7.24
N VAL A 533 4.92 -9.54 -8.42
CA VAL A 533 4.27 -10.19 -9.55
C VAL A 533 5.27 -11.20 -10.13
N PRO A 534 4.83 -12.24 -10.83
CA PRO A 534 5.76 -13.15 -11.51
C PRO A 534 6.55 -12.42 -12.60
N VAL A 535 5.81 -11.69 -13.44
CA VAL A 535 6.34 -10.87 -14.52
C VAL A 535 5.59 -9.54 -14.53
N THR A 536 6.34 -8.44 -14.61
CA THR A 536 5.82 -7.10 -14.85
C THR A 536 5.06 -7.00 -16.15
N SER A 537 3.89 -6.37 -16.13
CA SER A 537 3.11 -6.16 -17.35
C SER A 537 3.81 -5.17 -18.31
N GLY A 538 4.03 -5.62 -19.55
CA GLY A 538 4.27 -4.71 -20.67
C GLY A 538 5.64 -4.02 -20.75
N LEU A 539 6.73 -4.72 -20.44
CA LEU A 539 8.07 -4.14 -20.51
C LEU A 539 8.81 -4.46 -21.81
N ALA A 540 9.49 -3.44 -22.35
CA ALA A 540 10.56 -3.64 -23.33
C ALA A 540 11.88 -4.03 -22.67
N THR A 541 12.17 -3.51 -21.46
CA THR A 541 13.25 -4.02 -20.59
C THR A 541 13.11 -3.44 -19.16
N PRO A 542 12.92 -4.26 -18.12
CA PRO A 542 13.03 -3.80 -16.73
C PRO A 542 14.46 -3.32 -16.45
N PRO A 543 14.66 -2.36 -15.53
CA PRO A 543 15.99 -1.82 -15.25
C PRO A 543 16.95 -2.87 -14.64
N ASN A 544 16.41 -3.94 -14.05
CA ASN A 544 17.17 -5.09 -13.57
C ASN A 544 16.22 -6.31 -13.36
N PRO A 545 16.76 -7.53 -13.20
CA PRO A 545 15.95 -8.73 -13.01
C PRO A 545 15.02 -8.72 -11.79
N LEU A 546 15.35 -7.98 -10.74
CA LEU A 546 14.49 -7.88 -9.56
C LEU A 546 13.26 -7.00 -9.85
N ALA A 547 13.46 -5.88 -10.55
CA ALA A 547 12.37 -4.97 -10.94
C ALA A 547 11.33 -5.66 -11.82
N ALA A 548 11.74 -6.66 -12.62
CA ALA A 548 10.84 -7.49 -13.45
C ALA A 548 9.81 -8.29 -12.64
N LYS A 549 10.02 -8.41 -11.32
CA LYS A 549 9.18 -9.15 -10.39
C LYS A 549 8.26 -8.25 -9.56
N PHE A 550 8.22 -6.95 -9.82
CA PHE A 550 7.36 -6.01 -9.10
C PHE A 550 6.60 -5.15 -10.06
N ASP A 551 5.29 -5.03 -9.86
CA ASP A 551 4.45 -4.16 -10.67
C ASP A 551 3.49 -3.37 -9.78
N ILE A 552 2.82 -2.42 -10.42
CA ILE A 552 1.84 -1.57 -9.80
C ILE A 552 0.43 -1.98 -10.16
N MET A 553 -0.40 -2.20 -9.13
CA MET A 553 -1.81 -2.50 -9.30
C MET A 553 -2.66 -1.57 -8.45
N SER A 554 -3.89 -1.39 -8.90
CA SER A 554 -4.90 -0.58 -8.22
C SER A 554 -6.22 -1.33 -8.20
N GLY A 555 -6.90 -1.30 -7.07
CA GLY A 555 -8.16 -2.00 -6.85
C GLY A 555 -8.47 -2.09 -5.36
N THR A 556 -9.74 -2.33 -5.03
CA THR A 556 -10.13 -2.81 -3.70
C THR A 556 -9.48 -4.17 -3.39
N SER A 557 -9.14 -4.93 -4.43
CA SER A 557 -8.29 -6.13 -4.38
C SER A 557 -6.91 -5.91 -3.77
N MET A 558 -6.36 -4.69 -3.86
CA MET A 558 -5.09 -4.36 -3.19
C MET A 558 -5.35 -3.82 -1.77
N ALA A 559 -6.51 -3.22 -1.49
CA ALA A 559 -6.84 -2.73 -0.16
C ALA A 559 -7.19 -3.84 0.83
N ALA A 560 -7.93 -4.88 0.39
CA ALA A 560 -8.27 -6.03 1.21
C ALA A 560 -7.05 -6.77 1.83
N PRO A 561 -5.97 -7.09 1.08
CA PRO A 561 -4.79 -7.74 1.66
C PRO A 561 -4.02 -6.84 2.62
N HIS A 562 -4.02 -5.51 2.43
CA HIS A 562 -3.48 -4.59 3.44
C HIS A 562 -4.19 -4.80 4.79
N LEU A 563 -5.52 -4.81 4.79
CA LEU A 563 -6.30 -4.93 6.01
C LEU A 563 -6.29 -6.35 6.58
N SER A 564 -6.14 -7.37 5.73
CA SER A 564 -5.91 -8.76 6.16
C SER A 564 -4.61 -8.91 6.95
N GLY A 565 -3.50 -8.38 6.43
CA GLY A 565 -2.23 -8.41 7.17
C GLY A 565 -2.27 -7.59 8.45
N ILE A 566 -2.96 -6.43 8.46
CA ILE A 566 -3.17 -5.66 9.70
C ILE A 566 -4.03 -6.44 10.72
N ALA A 567 -5.09 -7.12 10.27
CA ALA A 567 -5.91 -7.97 11.13
C ALA A 567 -5.11 -9.13 11.73
N ALA A 568 -4.18 -9.73 10.97
CA ALA A 568 -3.26 -10.74 11.50
C ALA A 568 -2.34 -10.18 12.61
N LEU A 569 -1.83 -8.95 12.46
CA LEU A 569 -1.05 -8.29 13.51
C LEU A 569 -1.88 -8.01 14.77
N ILE A 570 -3.13 -7.56 14.61
CA ILE A 570 -4.05 -7.32 15.72
C ILE A 570 -4.39 -8.65 16.42
N LYS A 571 -4.73 -9.70 15.67
CA LYS A 571 -5.02 -11.03 16.21
C LYS A 571 -3.82 -11.63 16.94
N LYS A 572 -2.60 -11.43 16.43
CA LYS A 572 -1.37 -11.84 17.12
C LYS A 572 -1.20 -11.16 18.48
N ALA A 573 -1.51 -9.88 18.56
CA ALA A 573 -1.42 -9.12 19.80
C ALA A 573 -2.61 -9.33 20.74
N HIS A 574 -3.76 -9.73 20.19
CA HIS A 574 -4.99 -10.01 20.92
C HIS A 574 -5.57 -11.38 20.54
N PRO A 575 -4.92 -12.51 20.91
CA PRO A 575 -5.28 -13.85 20.41
C PRO A 575 -6.68 -14.33 20.82
N LYS A 576 -7.31 -13.68 21.80
CA LYS A 576 -8.65 -14.00 22.31
C LYS A 576 -9.76 -13.14 21.72
N TRP A 577 -9.43 -12.15 20.88
CA TRP A 577 -10.45 -11.33 20.25
C TRP A 577 -11.16 -12.11 19.17
N SER A 578 -12.49 -11.98 19.14
CA SER A 578 -13.31 -12.49 18.06
C SER A 578 -13.00 -11.74 16.75
N PRO A 579 -13.39 -12.31 15.59
CA PRO A 579 -13.36 -11.58 14.33
C PRO A 579 -14.11 -10.22 14.39
N ALA A 580 -15.26 -10.18 15.07
CA ALA A 580 -16.05 -8.97 15.23
C ALA A 580 -15.34 -7.91 16.10
N ALA A 581 -14.65 -8.31 17.16
CA ALA A 581 -13.86 -7.41 17.99
C ALA A 581 -12.69 -6.79 17.21
N ILE A 582 -11.98 -7.58 16.39
CA ILE A 582 -10.92 -7.07 15.50
C ILE A 582 -11.50 -6.07 14.49
N LYS A 583 -12.61 -6.43 13.84
CA LYS A 583 -13.32 -5.55 12.90
C LYS A 583 -13.75 -4.25 13.56
N SER A 584 -14.34 -4.34 14.75
CA SER A 584 -14.76 -3.17 15.52
C SER A 584 -13.57 -2.28 15.89
N ALA A 585 -12.45 -2.85 16.31
CA ALA A 585 -11.25 -2.09 16.64
C ALA A 585 -10.72 -1.31 15.43
N MET A 586 -10.71 -1.94 14.25
CA MET A 586 -10.30 -1.30 13.00
C MET A 586 -11.23 -0.16 12.58
N MET A 587 -12.55 -0.40 12.62
CA MET A 587 -13.55 0.60 12.21
C MET A 587 -13.61 1.78 13.19
N THR A 588 -13.67 1.51 14.49
CA THR A 588 -13.94 2.57 15.49
C THR A 588 -12.77 3.51 15.74
N THR A 589 -11.60 3.15 15.23
CA THR A 589 -10.36 3.93 15.36
C THR A 589 -9.87 4.52 14.03
N ALA A 590 -10.60 4.28 12.95
CA ALA A 590 -10.28 4.80 11.62
C ALA A 590 -10.24 6.34 11.60
N ASP A 591 -9.32 6.89 10.81
CA ASP A 591 -9.17 8.32 10.63
C ASP A 591 -10.08 8.82 9.50
N THR A 592 -10.78 9.93 9.73
CA THR A 592 -11.67 10.57 8.73
C THR A 592 -11.01 11.75 8.02
N LEU A 593 -9.75 12.04 8.36
CA LEU A 593 -9.02 13.20 7.88
C LEU A 593 -7.79 12.79 7.08
N ASP A 594 -7.51 13.58 6.05
CA ASP A 594 -6.27 13.53 5.27
C ASP A 594 -5.07 14.03 6.10
N ARG A 595 -3.88 13.99 5.48
CA ARG A 595 -2.64 14.48 6.12
C ARG A 595 -2.58 16.01 6.29
N ARG A 596 -3.51 16.78 5.72
CA ARG A 596 -3.71 18.21 6.02
C ARG A 596 -4.67 18.43 7.18
N ARG A 597 -5.18 17.36 7.80
CA ARG A 597 -6.24 17.41 8.83
C ARG A 597 -7.57 17.94 8.28
N ARG A 598 -7.84 17.72 7.00
CA ARG A 598 -9.11 18.04 6.33
C ARG A 598 -9.88 16.76 6.06
N PRO A 599 -11.21 16.79 5.89
CA PRO A 599 -11.97 15.59 5.55
C PRO A 599 -11.38 14.89 4.33
N ILE A 600 -11.34 13.55 4.37
CA ILE A 600 -10.95 12.73 3.22
C ILE A 600 -11.90 13.03 2.05
N THR A 601 -11.34 13.18 0.86
CA THR A 601 -12.09 13.58 -0.34
C THR A 601 -12.36 12.42 -1.30
N ASP A 602 -13.34 12.60 -2.17
CA ASP A 602 -13.59 11.78 -3.35
C ASP A 602 -12.80 12.26 -4.57
N GLN A 603 -12.97 11.62 -5.73
CA GLN A 603 -12.29 11.95 -6.97
C GLN A 603 -12.62 13.34 -7.53
N LYS A 604 -13.73 13.94 -7.10
CA LYS A 604 -14.17 15.28 -7.49
C LYS A 604 -13.61 16.36 -6.55
N GLY A 605 -12.90 15.97 -5.50
CA GLY A 605 -12.39 16.86 -4.47
C GLY A 605 -13.44 17.28 -3.43
N ASN A 606 -14.63 16.66 -3.44
CA ASN A 606 -15.65 16.85 -2.41
C ASN A 606 -15.32 15.98 -1.20
N ASN A 607 -15.90 16.27 -0.04
CA ASN A 607 -15.81 15.35 1.11
C ASN A 607 -16.39 13.99 0.72
N ALA A 608 -15.63 12.92 0.94
CA ALA A 608 -16.10 11.57 0.68
C ALA A 608 -17.26 11.24 1.64
N ASN A 609 -18.38 10.78 1.08
CA ASN A 609 -19.52 10.31 1.85
C ASN A 609 -19.24 8.95 2.51
N MET A 610 -20.08 8.57 3.47
CA MET A 610 -19.89 7.33 4.23
C MET A 610 -20.08 6.07 3.39
N PHE A 611 -20.87 6.14 2.31
CA PHE A 611 -21.04 5.04 1.35
C PHE A 611 -19.81 4.80 0.47
N GLY A 612 -18.82 5.69 0.49
CA GLY A 612 -17.52 5.46 -0.11
C GLY A 612 -16.39 5.24 0.88
N LEU A 613 -16.45 5.94 2.01
CA LEU A 613 -15.38 5.98 3.00
C LEU A 613 -15.53 4.88 4.07
N GLY A 614 -16.76 4.43 4.34
CA GLY A 614 -17.09 3.62 5.50
C GLY A 614 -16.79 4.36 6.80
N ALA A 615 -16.16 3.67 7.75
CA ALA A 615 -15.72 4.25 9.01
C ALA A 615 -14.54 5.24 8.87
N GLY A 616 -13.82 5.23 7.75
CA GLY A 616 -12.61 6.04 7.56
C GLY A 616 -11.44 5.25 6.99
N PHE A 617 -10.27 5.87 6.96
CA PHE A 617 -9.02 5.23 6.60
C PHE A 617 -8.41 4.49 7.80
N ILE A 618 -7.93 3.27 7.58
CA ILE A 618 -7.37 2.41 8.63
C ILE A 618 -6.26 3.11 9.46
N ASN A 619 -6.36 3.00 10.79
CA ASN A 619 -5.31 3.40 11.72
C ASN A 619 -4.89 2.20 12.60
N PRO A 620 -3.90 1.41 12.16
CA PRO A 620 -3.46 0.20 12.88
C PRO A 620 -2.96 0.49 14.30
N THR A 621 -2.34 1.66 14.51
CA THR A 621 -1.76 2.01 15.80
C THR A 621 -2.84 2.21 16.87
N LYS A 622 -3.93 2.88 16.51
CA LYS A 622 -5.09 3.05 17.41
C LYS A 622 -5.90 1.76 17.53
N ALA A 623 -6.05 0.99 16.45
CA ALA A 623 -6.81 -0.27 16.45
C ALA A 623 -6.25 -1.34 17.42
N MET A 624 -4.98 -1.24 17.81
CA MET A 624 -4.38 -2.11 18.84
C MET A 624 -4.85 -1.85 20.26
N ASN A 625 -5.41 -0.67 20.50
CA ASN A 625 -5.92 -0.31 21.82
C ASN A 625 -7.12 0.62 21.62
N PRO A 626 -8.25 0.08 21.14
CA PRO A 626 -9.42 0.89 20.81
C PRO A 626 -10.15 1.37 22.07
N GLY A 627 -9.89 0.75 23.23
CA GLY A 627 -10.61 1.01 24.48
C GLY A 627 -11.90 0.21 24.57
N LEU A 628 -12.83 0.41 23.64
CA LEU A 628 -14.08 -0.37 23.54
C LEU A 628 -14.19 -1.07 22.18
N VAL A 629 -14.88 -2.21 22.15
CA VAL A 629 -15.26 -2.92 20.91
C VAL A 629 -16.74 -3.28 20.93
N TYR A 630 -17.35 -3.28 19.75
CA TYR A 630 -18.67 -3.84 19.47
C TYR A 630 -18.45 -5.30 19.10
N ASP A 631 -18.59 -6.17 20.10
CA ASP A 631 -18.34 -7.60 19.92
C ASP A 631 -19.61 -8.34 19.48
N LEU A 632 -19.41 -9.39 18.68
CA LEU A 632 -20.42 -10.29 18.14
C LEU A 632 -19.83 -11.69 18.03
N THR A 633 -20.66 -12.69 18.28
CA THR A 633 -20.41 -14.09 17.96
C THR A 633 -21.17 -14.47 16.69
N ALA A 634 -20.81 -15.60 16.06
CA ALA A 634 -21.56 -16.11 14.90
C ALA A 634 -23.06 -16.30 15.22
N GLN A 635 -23.39 -16.71 16.44
CA GLN A 635 -24.77 -16.92 16.88
C GLN A 635 -25.60 -15.64 16.90
N ASP A 636 -24.98 -14.48 17.13
CA ASP A 636 -25.68 -13.19 17.17
C ASP A 636 -26.21 -12.75 15.80
N TYR A 637 -25.69 -13.32 14.70
CA TYR A 637 -26.19 -13.06 13.35
C TYR A 637 -27.44 -13.89 13.00
N VAL A 638 -27.74 -14.99 13.71
CA VAL A 638 -28.90 -15.85 13.40
C VAL A 638 -30.23 -15.09 13.57
N PRO A 639 -30.49 -14.41 14.71
CA PRO A 639 -31.71 -13.62 14.87
C PRO A 639 -31.79 -12.43 13.90
N PHE A 640 -30.63 -11.94 13.45
CA PHE A 640 -30.54 -10.89 12.44
C PHE A 640 -30.92 -11.38 11.04
N LEU A 641 -30.47 -12.58 10.64
CA LEU A 641 -30.88 -13.20 9.38
C LEU A 641 -32.40 -13.47 9.37
N CYS A 642 -32.96 -13.97 10.47
CA CYS A 642 -34.40 -14.07 10.64
C CYS A 642 -35.11 -12.71 10.52
N GLY A 643 -34.54 -11.65 11.11
CA GLY A 643 -35.07 -10.28 11.02
C GLY A 643 -34.94 -9.64 9.63
N LEU A 644 -34.06 -10.14 8.77
CA LEU A 644 -33.98 -9.76 7.35
C LEU A 644 -35.10 -10.40 6.51
N GLY A 645 -35.80 -11.40 7.04
CA GLY A 645 -36.88 -12.09 6.33
C GLY A 645 -36.45 -13.39 5.63
N TYR A 646 -35.23 -13.88 5.87
CA TYR A 646 -34.83 -15.20 5.41
C TYR A 646 -35.68 -16.29 6.06
N SER A 647 -36.03 -17.31 5.28
CA SER A 647 -36.73 -18.51 5.74
C SER A 647 -35.86 -19.37 6.65
N ASP A 648 -36.49 -20.25 7.45
CA ASP A 648 -35.80 -21.22 8.31
C ASP A 648 -34.77 -22.06 7.51
N HIS A 649 -35.08 -22.40 6.25
CA HIS A 649 -34.18 -23.14 5.35
C HIS A 649 -32.97 -22.31 4.92
N GLU A 650 -33.19 -21.07 4.45
CA GLU A 650 -32.10 -20.19 4.03
C GLU A 650 -31.18 -19.84 5.21
N VAL A 651 -31.73 -19.53 6.39
CA VAL A 651 -30.91 -19.31 7.58
C VAL A 651 -30.13 -20.57 7.93
N SER A 652 -30.77 -21.74 7.91
CA SER A 652 -30.08 -23.02 8.17
C SER A 652 -28.95 -23.32 7.17
N SER A 653 -29.08 -22.86 5.91
CA SER A 653 -28.03 -23.00 4.90
C SER A 653 -26.81 -22.11 5.18
N ILE A 654 -27.04 -20.87 5.64
CA ILE A 654 -25.97 -19.93 5.98
C ILE A 654 -25.21 -20.38 7.22
N ILE A 655 -25.92 -20.90 8.22
CA ILE A 655 -25.33 -21.13 9.55
C ILE A 655 -24.63 -22.49 9.70
N HIS A 656 -24.50 -23.27 8.62
CA HIS A 656 -23.89 -24.59 8.64
C HIS A 656 -22.48 -24.56 9.30
N PRO A 657 -22.09 -25.56 10.12
CA PRO A 657 -22.82 -26.76 10.53
C PRO A 657 -23.67 -26.58 11.80
N ALA A 658 -24.02 -25.35 12.18
CA ALA A 658 -24.89 -25.14 13.35
C ALA A 658 -26.26 -25.82 13.14
N PRO A 659 -26.94 -26.25 14.22
CA PRO A 659 -28.25 -26.87 14.11
C PRO A 659 -29.27 -25.95 13.41
N SER A 660 -30.18 -26.57 12.66
CA SER A 660 -31.29 -25.85 12.02
C SER A 660 -32.10 -25.04 13.04
N VAL A 661 -32.63 -23.91 12.58
CA VAL A 661 -33.33 -22.94 13.43
C VAL A 661 -34.75 -22.75 12.98
N SER A 662 -35.61 -22.34 13.91
CA SER A 662 -36.92 -21.80 13.58
C SER A 662 -36.97 -20.31 13.92
N CYS A 663 -37.01 -19.46 12.91
CA CYS A 663 -37.05 -18.02 13.06
C CYS A 663 -38.28 -17.55 13.84
N LYS A 664 -39.38 -18.31 13.81
CA LYS A 664 -40.57 -18.04 14.64
C LYS A 664 -40.32 -18.17 16.14
N GLN A 665 -39.31 -18.92 16.56
CA GLN A 665 -38.96 -19.15 17.97
C GLN A 665 -37.84 -18.20 18.44
N LEU A 666 -37.23 -17.43 17.55
CA LEU A 666 -36.15 -16.51 17.86
C LEU A 666 -36.67 -15.06 17.87
N PRO A 667 -36.13 -14.18 18.74
CA PRO A 667 -36.45 -12.77 18.69
C PRO A 667 -35.84 -12.16 17.42
N ALA A 668 -36.66 -11.66 16.49
CA ALA A 668 -36.15 -11.00 15.29
C ALA A 668 -35.30 -9.77 15.67
N VAL A 669 -34.07 -9.71 15.16
CA VAL A 669 -33.19 -8.53 15.29
C VAL A 669 -33.33 -7.71 14.01
N GLU A 670 -33.85 -6.50 14.13
CA GLU A 670 -33.94 -5.59 12.99
C GLU A 670 -32.54 -5.20 12.49
N GLN A 671 -32.44 -4.86 11.19
CA GLN A 671 -31.18 -4.50 10.54
C GLN A 671 -30.39 -3.45 11.34
N LYS A 672 -31.08 -2.45 11.85
CA LYS A 672 -30.50 -1.35 12.64
C LYS A 672 -29.94 -1.80 14.00
N ASP A 673 -30.41 -2.91 14.56
CA ASP A 673 -30.14 -3.34 15.94
C ASP A 673 -29.04 -4.40 16.06
N LEU A 674 -28.51 -4.92 14.95
CA LEU A 674 -27.29 -5.73 15.00
C LEU A 674 -26.18 -4.93 15.71
N ASN A 675 -25.42 -5.55 16.61
CA ASN A 675 -24.40 -4.87 17.43
C ASN A 675 -23.15 -4.46 16.63
N TYR A 676 -23.35 -3.58 15.66
CA TYR A 676 -22.37 -3.21 14.64
C TYR A 676 -21.74 -1.85 14.96
N PRO A 677 -20.44 -1.63 14.62
CA PRO A 677 -19.71 -0.39 14.87
C PRO A 677 -20.11 0.79 13.95
N SER A 678 -21.26 0.71 13.27
CA SER A 678 -21.90 1.80 12.53
C SER A 678 -23.41 1.79 12.78
N ILE A 679 -24.07 2.91 12.49
CA ILE A 679 -25.52 3.04 12.64
C ILE A 679 -26.09 3.60 11.34
N THR A 680 -26.96 2.86 10.67
CA THR A 680 -27.78 3.36 9.57
C THR A 680 -29.25 3.23 9.95
N VAL A 681 -30.02 4.33 9.86
CA VAL A 681 -31.45 4.35 10.22
C VAL A 681 -32.28 5.13 9.21
N PHE A 682 -33.55 4.76 9.12
CA PHE A 682 -34.54 5.40 8.25
C PHE A 682 -35.57 6.14 9.10
N LEU A 683 -35.75 7.42 8.85
CA LEU A 683 -36.88 8.21 9.38
C LEU A 683 -37.94 8.31 8.28
N ASP A 684 -38.47 7.15 7.89
CA ASP A 684 -39.35 6.96 6.71
C ASP A 684 -40.84 7.04 7.03
N ARG A 685 -41.21 7.02 8.31
CA ARG A 685 -42.61 6.98 8.78
C ARG A 685 -42.80 7.75 10.08
N GLU A 686 -44.00 8.28 10.30
CA GLU A 686 -44.38 8.87 11.59
C GLU A 686 -44.26 7.86 12.73
N PRO A 687 -43.76 8.25 13.92
CA PRO A 687 -43.48 9.63 14.36
C PRO A 687 -42.09 10.18 13.97
N TYR A 688 -41.42 9.61 12.95
CA TYR A 688 -40.05 9.95 12.53
C TYR A 688 -39.04 9.85 13.68
N VAL A 689 -39.22 8.80 14.50
CA VAL A 689 -38.34 8.46 15.61
C VAL A 689 -37.91 7.01 15.46
N VAL A 690 -36.60 6.77 15.53
CA VAL A 690 -36.03 5.43 15.53
C VAL A 690 -35.04 5.32 16.68
N SER A 691 -35.14 4.24 17.45
CA SER A 691 -34.16 3.91 18.48
C SER A 691 -33.37 2.66 18.11
N VAL A 692 -32.09 2.69 18.43
CA VAL A 692 -31.12 1.65 18.12
C VAL A 692 -30.41 1.24 19.39
N SER A 693 -30.36 -0.07 19.67
CA SER A 693 -29.62 -0.60 20.82
C SER A 693 -28.24 -1.10 20.43
N ARG A 694 -27.24 -0.83 21.29
CA ARG A 694 -25.86 -1.30 21.12
C ARG A 694 -25.29 -1.77 22.45
N ALA A 695 -24.28 -2.65 22.35
CA ALA A 695 -23.50 -3.14 23.47
C ALA A 695 -22.01 -3.01 23.14
N VAL A 696 -21.23 -2.47 24.09
CA VAL A 696 -19.79 -2.32 23.95
C VAL A 696 -19.06 -3.01 25.08
N THR A 697 -17.99 -3.70 24.74
CA THR A 697 -17.10 -4.44 25.64
C THR A 697 -15.85 -3.61 25.88
N ASN A 698 -15.48 -3.41 27.14
CA ASN A 698 -14.23 -2.73 27.49
C ASN A 698 -13.03 -3.67 27.33
N VAL A 699 -12.14 -3.34 26.40
CA VAL A 699 -10.87 -4.06 26.16
C VAL A 699 -9.65 -3.24 26.57
N GLY A 700 -9.84 -2.05 27.15
CA GLY A 700 -8.77 -1.20 27.64
C GLY A 700 -8.00 -1.85 28.80
N PRO A 701 -6.65 -1.82 28.80
CA PRO A 701 -5.83 -2.61 29.71
C PRO A 701 -5.98 -2.24 31.19
N ARG A 702 -6.40 -1.00 31.50
CA ARG A 702 -6.65 -0.54 32.88
C ARG A 702 -7.92 -1.17 33.49
N GLY A 703 -8.85 -1.66 32.67
CA GLY A 703 -10.13 -2.26 33.09
C GLY A 703 -11.15 -1.27 33.69
N LYS A 704 -10.72 -0.31 34.50
CA LYS A 704 -11.55 0.79 35.00
C LYS A 704 -11.49 1.96 34.02
N ALA A 705 -12.63 2.35 33.47
CA ALA A 705 -12.73 3.47 32.53
C ALA A 705 -14.13 4.08 32.55
N VAL A 706 -14.20 5.37 32.25
CA VAL A 706 -15.46 6.10 32.07
C VAL A 706 -15.42 6.77 30.70
N TYR A 707 -16.47 6.55 29.93
CA TYR A 707 -16.65 7.14 28.60
C TYR A 707 -17.89 8.01 28.60
N ALA A 708 -17.79 9.21 28.04
CA ALA A 708 -18.91 10.10 27.78
C ALA A 708 -19.26 10.09 26.28
N ALA A 709 -20.56 10.05 25.96
CA ALA A 709 -21.06 10.13 24.61
C ALA A 709 -20.91 11.56 24.06
N LYS A 710 -20.44 11.68 22.83
CA LYS A 710 -20.50 12.90 22.02
C LYS A 710 -21.07 12.56 20.66
N VAL A 711 -22.06 13.34 20.21
CA VAL A 711 -22.68 13.16 18.90
C VAL A 711 -22.46 14.40 18.06
N ASP A 712 -21.98 14.21 16.83
CA ASP A 712 -21.93 15.26 15.84
C ASP A 712 -22.86 14.87 14.69
N MET A 713 -23.94 15.61 14.49
CA MET A 713 -24.93 15.40 13.44
C MET A 713 -25.40 16.75 12.87
N PRO A 714 -25.83 16.81 11.60
CA PRO A 714 -26.47 17.99 11.04
C PRO A 714 -27.73 18.37 11.81
N ALA A 715 -28.06 19.68 11.83
CA ALA A 715 -29.20 20.21 12.57
C ALA A 715 -30.58 19.69 12.11
N THR A 716 -30.64 18.93 11.01
CA THR A 716 -31.85 18.28 10.50
C THR A 716 -32.26 17.05 11.33
N VAL A 717 -31.36 16.50 12.15
CA VAL A 717 -31.61 15.32 12.99
C VAL A 717 -31.20 15.57 14.43
N LEU A 718 -32.11 15.33 15.36
CA LEU A 718 -31.81 15.28 16.79
C LEU A 718 -31.42 13.85 17.18
N VAL A 719 -30.30 13.70 17.88
CA VAL A 719 -29.80 12.41 18.34
C VAL A 719 -29.51 12.46 19.85
N THR A 720 -30.09 11.51 20.59
CA THR A 720 -29.88 11.35 22.03
C THR A 720 -29.31 9.97 22.35
N VAL A 721 -28.47 9.89 23.38
CA VAL A 721 -27.81 8.65 23.80
C VAL A 721 -28.11 8.37 25.27
N THR A 722 -28.61 7.18 25.59
CA THR A 722 -29.03 6.80 26.93
C THR A 722 -28.44 5.44 27.34
N PRO A 723 -27.69 5.33 28.45
CA PRO A 723 -27.13 6.44 29.21
C PRO A 723 -26.09 7.21 28.37
N ASP A 724 -25.87 8.49 28.66
CA ASP A 724 -24.85 9.32 28.01
C ASP A 724 -23.42 9.05 28.52
N THR A 725 -23.30 8.22 29.56
CA THR A 725 -22.05 7.89 30.24
C THR A 725 -21.96 6.40 30.51
N LEU A 726 -20.88 5.75 30.08
CA LEU A 726 -20.61 4.33 30.35
C LEU A 726 -19.47 4.18 31.36
N ARG A 727 -19.74 3.43 32.44
CA ARG A 727 -18.78 3.17 33.52
C ARG A 727 -18.40 1.69 33.56
N PHE A 728 -17.11 1.42 33.38
CA PHE A 728 -16.52 0.09 33.42
C PHE A 728 -15.66 -0.07 34.67
N LYS A 729 -15.76 -1.23 35.31
CA LYS A 729 -15.04 -1.60 36.54
C LYS A 729 -13.91 -2.60 36.26
N LYS A 730 -13.97 -3.33 35.14
CA LYS A 730 -13.01 -4.36 34.74
C LYS A 730 -12.96 -4.53 33.22
N VAL A 731 -11.89 -5.16 32.74
CA VAL A 731 -11.74 -5.63 31.35
C VAL A 731 -12.83 -6.67 31.06
N ASN A 732 -13.29 -6.72 29.82
CA ASN A 732 -14.38 -7.57 29.30
C ASN A 732 -15.76 -7.30 29.94
N GLN A 733 -15.91 -6.21 30.69
CA GLN A 733 -17.25 -5.79 31.11
C GLN A 733 -18.00 -5.20 29.92
N VAL A 734 -19.23 -5.66 29.72
CA VAL A 734 -20.15 -5.18 28.68
C VAL A 734 -21.07 -4.09 29.25
N ARG A 735 -21.33 -3.05 28.47
CA ARG A 735 -22.36 -2.05 28.75
C ARG A 735 -23.24 -1.82 27.53
N LYS A 736 -24.55 -1.74 27.78
CA LYS A 736 -25.56 -1.44 26.77
C LYS A 736 -25.91 0.05 26.79
N PHE A 737 -26.26 0.58 25.63
CA PHE A 737 -26.80 1.92 25.46
C PHE A 737 -27.78 1.94 24.28
N THR A 738 -28.59 2.98 24.24
CA THR A 738 -29.57 3.23 23.20
C THR A 738 -29.29 4.58 22.57
N VAL A 739 -29.37 4.64 21.24
CA VAL A 739 -29.29 5.88 20.47
C VAL A 739 -30.65 6.12 19.84
N THR A 740 -31.26 7.26 20.13
CA THR A 740 -32.56 7.66 19.57
C THR A 740 -32.37 8.79 18.58
N PHE A 741 -32.87 8.59 17.37
CA PHE A 741 -32.86 9.52 16.25
C PHE A 741 -34.26 10.09 16.06
N ARG A 742 -34.37 11.40 15.85
CA ARG A 742 -35.63 12.10 15.59
C ARG A 742 -35.42 13.20 14.57
N GLY A 743 -36.38 13.41 13.67
CA GLY A 743 -36.38 14.61 12.80
C GLY A 743 -36.45 15.88 13.65
N ALA A 744 -35.61 16.89 13.38
CA ALA A 744 -35.40 18.02 14.30
C ALA A 744 -36.68 18.76 14.75
N ASN A 745 -37.70 18.83 13.89
CA ASN A 745 -38.98 19.48 14.19
C ASN A 745 -40.10 18.50 14.56
N GLY A 746 -39.79 17.22 14.81
CA GLY A 746 -40.77 16.15 15.00
C GLY A 746 -41.45 15.67 13.71
N GLY A 747 -41.09 16.25 12.56
CA GLY A 747 -41.58 15.87 11.23
C GLY A 747 -40.50 15.19 10.37
N PRO A 748 -40.79 14.95 9.07
CA PRO A 748 -39.86 14.29 8.17
C PRO A 748 -38.56 15.10 8.01
N MET A 749 -37.46 14.39 7.76
CA MET A 749 -36.15 15.01 7.57
C MET A 749 -36.13 15.82 6.26
N LYS A 750 -35.63 17.06 6.32
CA LYS A 750 -35.35 17.88 5.13
C LYS A 750 -33.99 17.47 4.57
N GLY A 751 -33.95 17.10 3.28
CA GLY A 751 -32.76 16.50 2.65
C GLY A 751 -32.74 14.98 2.80
N GLY A 752 -32.35 14.25 1.74
CA GLY A 752 -32.54 12.80 1.66
C GLY A 752 -31.65 11.96 2.58
N VAL A 753 -30.44 12.43 2.90
CA VAL A 753 -29.46 11.73 3.76
C VAL A 753 -28.73 12.74 4.64
N ALA A 754 -28.55 12.40 5.91
CA ALA A 754 -27.73 13.11 6.89
C ALA A 754 -26.64 12.17 7.43
N GLU A 755 -25.39 12.64 7.42
CA GLU A 755 -24.23 11.89 7.89
C GLU A 755 -23.62 12.54 9.15
N GLY A 756 -23.19 11.71 10.11
CA GLY A 756 -22.49 12.18 11.29
C GLY A 756 -21.86 11.04 12.09
N GLN A 757 -21.71 11.20 13.40
CA GLN A 757 -20.97 10.24 14.22
C GLN A 757 -21.35 10.26 15.69
N LEU A 758 -21.28 9.08 16.31
CA LEU A 758 -21.23 8.90 17.76
C LEU A 758 -19.78 8.66 18.19
N ARG A 759 -19.34 9.30 19.26
CA ARG A 759 -18.01 9.12 19.86
C ARG A 759 -18.16 8.83 21.35
N TRP A 760 -17.65 7.69 21.81
CA TRP A 760 -17.40 7.45 23.23
C TRP A 760 -16.00 7.97 23.57
N VAL A 761 -15.94 8.98 24.43
CA VAL A 761 -14.70 9.70 24.74
C VAL A 761 -14.29 9.45 26.19
N SER A 762 -13.05 9.05 26.37
CA SER A 762 -12.35 8.98 27.67
C SER A 762 -11.03 9.76 27.55
N PRO A 763 -10.26 9.96 28.63
CA PRO A 763 -8.94 10.60 28.55
C PRO A 763 -7.96 9.90 27.61
N ASP A 764 -8.04 8.56 27.51
CA ASP A 764 -7.07 7.75 26.75
C ASP A 764 -7.59 7.32 25.36
N HIS A 765 -8.90 7.30 25.15
CA HIS A 765 -9.52 6.68 23.97
C HIS A 765 -10.70 7.46 23.42
N VAL A 766 -10.85 7.42 22.10
CA VAL A 766 -12.04 7.86 21.36
C VAL A 766 -12.51 6.68 20.49
N VAL A 767 -13.72 6.20 20.76
CA VAL A 767 -14.35 5.09 20.01
C VAL A 767 -15.44 5.70 19.15
N ARG A 768 -15.22 5.75 17.84
CA ARG A 768 -16.09 6.44 16.87
C ARG A 768 -16.95 5.45 16.10
N SER A 769 -18.24 5.74 15.94
CA SER A 769 -19.14 5.00 15.07
C SER A 769 -19.79 5.96 14.06
N PRO A 770 -19.64 5.76 12.74
CA PRO A 770 -20.33 6.56 11.74
C PRO A 770 -21.86 6.36 11.84
N ILE A 771 -22.59 7.44 11.58
CA ILE A 771 -24.05 7.49 11.59
C ILE A 771 -24.52 7.95 10.22
N VAL A 772 -25.42 7.19 9.60
CA VAL A 772 -26.18 7.59 8.42
C VAL A 772 -27.67 7.57 8.74
N VAL A 773 -28.35 8.69 8.52
CA VAL A 773 -29.80 8.81 8.67
C VAL A 773 -30.38 9.15 7.31
N SER A 774 -31.39 8.42 6.85
CA SER A 774 -32.09 8.73 5.59
C SER A 774 -33.58 8.95 5.81
N ALA A 775 -34.18 9.81 4.99
CA ALA A 775 -35.61 10.08 5.01
C ALA A 775 -36.44 8.94 4.38
N GLN A 776 -35.80 8.04 3.62
CA GLN A 776 -36.44 6.93 2.93
C GLN A 776 -35.47 5.76 2.79
N LYS A 777 -35.98 4.57 2.52
CA LYS A 777 -35.13 3.44 2.11
C LYS A 777 -34.43 3.75 0.79
N PHE A 778 -33.23 3.24 0.62
CA PHE A 778 -32.43 3.40 -0.61
C PHE A 778 -32.93 2.50 -1.75
N LEU A 779 -33.49 1.34 -1.41
CA LEU A 779 -34.21 0.45 -2.33
C LEU A 779 -35.58 0.11 -1.75
N ASN A 780 -36.61 0.08 -2.60
CA ASN A 780 -37.95 -0.39 -2.25
C ASN A 780 -37.96 -1.93 -2.25
N GLY A 781 -38.46 -2.56 -1.19
CA GLY A 781 -38.36 -4.01 -0.92
C GLY A 781 -39.20 -4.92 -1.83
N ASN A 782 -39.35 -4.62 -3.11
CA ASN A 782 -40.17 -5.37 -4.06
C ASN A 782 -39.41 -6.02 -5.23
N THR A 783 -38.07 -6.01 -5.24
CA THR A 783 -37.33 -6.91 -6.14
C THR A 783 -37.17 -8.26 -5.45
N SER A 784 -38.27 -9.02 -5.42
CA SER A 784 -38.21 -10.46 -5.16
C SER A 784 -37.33 -11.11 -6.21
N SER A 785 -36.48 -12.01 -5.76
CA SER A 785 -35.53 -12.87 -6.48
C SER A 785 -36.17 -13.87 -7.47
N SER A 786 -37.29 -13.51 -8.11
CA SER A 786 -38.09 -14.45 -8.93
C SER A 786 -37.96 -14.31 -10.45
N ASP A 787 -37.19 -13.35 -10.98
CA ASP A 787 -37.08 -13.13 -12.44
C ASP A 787 -35.70 -13.44 -13.06
N HIS A 788 -34.85 -14.23 -12.38
CA HIS A 788 -33.55 -14.64 -12.93
C HIS A 788 -33.43 -16.16 -13.15
N ALA A 789 -34.50 -16.76 -13.66
CA ALA A 789 -34.42 -18.03 -14.37
C ALA A 789 -34.75 -17.80 -15.85
N GLY A 790 -33.71 -17.54 -16.65
CA GLY A 790 -33.81 -17.53 -18.10
C GLY A 790 -32.94 -16.47 -18.77
N HIS A 791 -31.64 -16.74 -18.89
CA HIS A 791 -30.93 -16.68 -20.18
C HIS A 791 -29.60 -17.42 -20.10
#